data_AF-A0A4Y2E6Q5-F1
#
_entry.id   AF-A0A4Y2E6Q5-F1
#
_cell.length_a   1.000
_cell.length_b   1.000
_cell.length_c   1.000
_cell.angle_alpha   90.00
_cell.angle_beta   90.00
_cell.angle_gamma   90.00
#
_symmetry.space_group_name_H-M   'P 1'
#
loop_
_entity.id
_entity.type
_entity.pdbx_description
1 polymer ?
#
loop_
_entity_poly.entity_id
_entity_poly.type
_entity_poly.pdbx_seq_one_letter_code
_entity_poly.pdbx_strand_id
1 'polypeptide(L)'
;MESEIVISGISGRFPESDNITEFSQNLFNKIDLLTSDNRRWEPGLYGLPRKMGKLKDISKFDSQFFGIHHKQAHVLDPQARILLEVTHECIVDAGYDPEELRGKNVGVFIGNSISKSDEFFCSDPKKVTGYSLTGCCRAMFANRISYTFDFKGPSFLMDTAFSSGAVDLYEAVRAIQNNECEASIVGAANLCLRPATSLQFYKLNMLSHDGVCKSFDAAGNGYGRSEAIVALLLQKSNVARRKYASIVHIKTNTDGFKEQGPTFPSAAMQKRLMKKVYDECKLNPLKVCYVEAHGTGTPAGDPVEMSAISQIFCPGREEPLLVGSVKTNMGHSEATSGLCSLVKLIISMEKSLIPPNLHFYRPNPNIKAFVDGQIRIVTNPTPWRGNCAAMSCFGFGGVNVHVILKSNTIERKLKAIEEMPIPQLALYSGRTKEGVQYVLDYLQNEVPPREFFALLHKSVYSSSVGKPYRGYKLFVKDQEVSEIKKLTLEDRPVWYIFSGMGTQWPCMAKQLMNLEVFASSIRRSAEVLEPYGLDLTDIVTNGGTIESNSRNVISVFVSIAAVQIAIVDVLNEIGITPDGIIGHSVGELGCAYADGSFTAEQMVLAAYWRGKSIEDSNLETGAMAALGITWSQATNCCPIDIFPSCHNAEDSVTVSGPKDSVKVFVDALKTENVFVREVDSCGYAFHSQYVLPAVGKLQTALEKSRSTRSRQFTSTSVVLTAAPQDSPTQTVRRLNGKAHSKRLDLCNLKCRFQSVDANRLLTISHLNVKMLLSSRNNKMRSNIGRNQRLSKPILSKKNMRTIIKFLMHKTFPSAMLRHPNRS
;
A
#
# COMPACT_ATOMS: atom_id res chain seq x y z
N MET A 1 -0.03 7.59 -31.42
CA MET A 1 -1.42 7.69 -30.96
C MET A 1 -1.39 8.34 -29.59
N GLU A 2 -2.30 9.25 -29.28
CA GLU A 2 -2.49 9.71 -27.91
C GLU A 2 -3.03 8.55 -27.06
N SER A 3 -2.60 8.46 -25.79
CA SER A 3 -3.06 7.40 -24.88
C SER A 3 -4.53 7.64 -24.53
N GLU A 4 -5.37 6.61 -24.63
CA GLU A 4 -6.77 6.66 -24.15
C GLU A 4 -6.81 7.17 -22.69
N ILE A 5 -7.80 7.98 -22.32
CA ILE A 5 -8.03 8.37 -20.93
C ILE A 5 -8.99 7.37 -20.29
N VAL A 6 -8.63 6.85 -19.13
CA VAL A 6 -9.36 5.82 -18.40
C VAL A 6 -9.79 6.29 -17.03
N ILE A 7 -10.94 5.80 -16.59
CA ILE A 7 -11.35 5.84 -15.18
C ILE A 7 -10.61 4.67 -14.50
N SER A 8 -9.65 5.00 -13.63
CA SER A 8 -8.77 4.01 -13.00
C SER A 8 -9.16 3.66 -11.57
N GLY A 9 -9.81 4.56 -10.84
CA GLY A 9 -10.37 4.30 -9.51
C GLY A 9 -11.69 5.00 -9.29
N ILE A 10 -12.51 4.45 -8.39
CA ILE A 10 -13.83 4.99 -7.99
C ILE A 10 -14.07 4.87 -6.48
N SER A 11 -14.74 5.85 -5.87
CA SER A 11 -15.47 5.65 -4.61
C SER A 11 -16.65 6.60 -4.48
N GLY A 12 -17.57 6.29 -3.56
CA GLY A 12 -18.68 7.18 -3.24
C GLY A 12 -19.52 6.73 -2.04
N ARG A 13 -20.40 7.63 -1.61
CA ARG A 13 -21.52 7.42 -0.69
C ARG A 13 -22.82 7.75 -1.42
N PHE A 14 -23.81 6.89 -1.30
CA PHE A 14 -25.11 7.00 -1.97
C PHE A 14 -26.24 6.77 -0.95
N PRO A 15 -27.52 7.00 -1.30
CA PRO A 15 -28.62 6.70 -0.41
C PRO A 15 -28.60 5.23 0.02
N GLU A 16 -28.78 5.01 1.33
CA GLU A 16 -28.70 3.68 1.97
C GLU A 16 -27.43 2.85 1.62
N SER A 17 -26.35 3.47 1.14
CA SER A 17 -25.16 2.77 0.63
C SER A 17 -23.86 3.51 0.99
N ASP A 18 -23.06 2.94 1.90
CA ASP A 18 -21.82 3.54 2.41
C ASP A 18 -20.59 3.30 1.50
N ASN A 19 -20.74 2.54 0.41
CA ASN A 19 -19.66 2.26 -0.55
C ASN A 19 -20.23 1.75 -1.90
N ILE A 20 -19.33 1.58 -2.88
CA ILE A 20 -19.64 1.04 -4.22
C ILE A 20 -20.28 -0.36 -4.16
N THR A 21 -19.83 -1.22 -3.23
CA THR A 21 -20.30 -2.62 -3.13
C THR A 21 -21.75 -2.68 -2.66
N GLU A 22 -22.10 -1.98 -1.58
CA GLU A 22 -23.49 -1.84 -1.11
C GLU A 22 -24.38 -1.23 -2.19
N PHE A 23 -23.92 -0.17 -2.85
CA PHE A 23 -24.67 0.47 -3.92
C PHE A 23 -24.91 -0.49 -5.09
N SER A 24 -23.90 -1.27 -5.48
CA SER A 24 -24.03 -2.32 -6.49
C SER A 24 -25.07 -3.38 -6.09
N GLN A 25 -25.00 -3.90 -4.86
CA GLN A 25 -25.95 -4.90 -4.35
C GLN A 25 -27.39 -4.35 -4.38
N ASN A 26 -27.59 -3.14 -3.86
CA ASN A 26 -28.88 -2.45 -3.84
C ASN A 26 -29.49 -2.26 -5.25
N LEU A 27 -28.67 -1.88 -6.24
CA LEU A 27 -29.09 -1.73 -7.63
C LEU A 27 -29.61 -3.04 -8.25
N PHE A 28 -28.91 -4.17 -8.05
CA PHE A 28 -29.34 -5.46 -8.60
C PHE A 28 -30.51 -6.09 -7.83
N ASN A 29 -30.57 -5.87 -6.51
CA ASN A 29 -31.64 -6.36 -5.64
C ASN A 29 -32.96 -5.56 -5.76
N LYS A 30 -33.03 -4.58 -6.67
CA LYS A 30 -34.19 -3.71 -6.90
C LYS A 30 -34.64 -2.92 -5.65
N ILE A 31 -33.70 -2.56 -4.78
CA ILE A 31 -34.02 -1.79 -3.57
C ILE A 31 -34.26 -0.32 -3.95
N ASP A 32 -35.41 0.22 -3.53
CA ASP A 32 -35.72 1.66 -3.60
C ASP A 32 -34.99 2.36 -2.45
N LEU A 33 -34.02 3.22 -2.80
CA LEU A 33 -33.15 3.89 -1.84
C LEU A 33 -33.71 5.26 -1.39
N LEU A 34 -34.96 5.58 -1.77
CA LEU A 34 -35.67 6.78 -1.32
C LEU A 34 -36.54 6.46 -0.10
N THR A 35 -36.07 6.92 1.05
CA THR A 35 -36.64 6.63 2.37
C THR A 35 -37.46 7.81 2.91
N SER A 36 -38.40 7.53 3.82
CA SER A 36 -39.30 8.54 4.42
C SER A 36 -39.12 8.72 5.93
N ASP A 37 -37.92 8.49 6.44
CA ASP A 37 -37.51 8.82 7.81
C ASP A 37 -37.09 10.30 7.94
N ASN A 38 -36.91 10.77 9.19
CA ASN A 38 -36.65 12.16 9.53
C ASN A 38 -35.16 12.56 9.67
N ARG A 39 -34.20 11.81 9.10
CA ARG A 39 -32.73 12.10 9.17
C ARG A 39 -32.29 13.51 8.70
N ARG A 40 -33.16 14.31 8.10
CA ARG A 40 -32.88 15.70 7.67
C ARG A 40 -33.93 16.68 8.20
N TRP A 41 -35.21 16.31 8.10
CA TRP A 41 -36.36 17.04 8.65
C TRP A 41 -37.59 16.13 8.68
N GLU A 42 -38.66 16.57 9.35
CA GLU A 42 -39.91 15.83 9.45
C GLU A 42 -40.57 15.58 8.07
N PRO A 43 -40.86 14.32 7.67
CA PRO A 43 -41.46 13.99 6.39
C PRO A 43 -42.81 14.68 6.16
N GLY A 44 -42.91 15.48 5.10
CA GLY A 44 -44.10 16.30 4.81
C GLY A 44 -44.02 17.75 5.30
N LEU A 45 -42.93 18.17 5.94
CA LEU A 45 -42.70 19.58 6.33
C LEU A 45 -42.94 20.53 5.15
N TYR A 46 -43.72 21.60 5.36
CA TYR A 46 -44.16 22.55 4.33
C TYR A 46 -44.93 21.94 3.12
N GLY A 47 -45.48 20.73 3.27
CA GLY A 47 -46.09 19.99 2.17
C GLY A 47 -45.09 19.38 1.18
N LEU A 48 -43.81 19.28 1.57
CA LEU A 48 -42.76 18.65 0.77
C LEU A 48 -43.02 17.14 0.58
N PRO A 49 -42.47 16.53 -0.47
CA PRO A 49 -42.51 15.08 -0.66
C PRO A 49 -41.92 14.35 0.55
N ARG A 50 -42.56 13.23 0.95
CA ARG A 50 -42.16 12.44 2.12
C ARG A 50 -40.91 11.58 1.87
N LYS A 51 -40.65 11.17 0.62
CA LYS A 51 -39.49 10.39 0.23
C LYS A 51 -38.31 11.27 -0.19
N MET A 52 -37.10 10.82 0.16
CA MET A 52 -35.83 11.42 -0.24
C MET A 52 -34.72 10.38 -0.14
N GLY A 53 -33.83 10.34 -1.14
CA GLY A 53 -32.58 9.57 -1.04
C GLY A 53 -31.62 10.27 -0.07
N LYS A 54 -31.20 9.60 1.00
CA LYS A 54 -30.38 10.18 2.08
C LYS A 54 -29.20 9.29 2.39
N LEU A 55 -28.00 9.87 2.59
CA LEU A 55 -26.86 9.11 3.10
C LEU A 55 -27.20 8.56 4.50
N LYS A 56 -26.69 7.36 4.82
CA LYS A 56 -26.90 6.70 6.13
C LYS A 56 -26.42 7.61 7.28
N ASP A 57 -25.18 8.07 7.19
CA ASP A 57 -24.56 8.95 8.18
C ASP A 57 -23.78 10.09 7.49
N ILE A 58 -23.71 11.25 8.15
CA ILE A 58 -22.92 12.43 7.75
C ILE A 58 -22.05 12.98 8.90
N SER A 59 -22.05 12.31 10.06
CA SER A 59 -21.36 12.71 11.29
C SER A 59 -19.93 12.18 11.40
N LYS A 60 -19.64 11.05 10.74
CA LYS A 60 -18.33 10.38 10.78
C LYS A 60 -17.29 11.13 9.96
N PHE A 61 -16.04 11.10 10.46
CA PHE A 61 -14.85 11.56 9.75
C PHE A 61 -13.58 11.14 10.51
N ASP A 62 -12.62 10.47 9.87
CA ASP A 62 -11.30 10.20 10.50
C ASP A 62 -10.39 11.44 10.47
N SER A 63 -10.73 12.42 11.31
CA SER A 63 -10.02 13.70 11.36
C SER A 63 -8.53 13.56 11.72
N GLN A 64 -8.14 12.53 12.49
CA GLN A 64 -6.74 12.30 12.84
C GLN A 64 -5.94 11.82 11.64
N PHE A 65 -6.50 10.95 10.80
CA PHE A 65 -5.84 10.49 9.58
C PHE A 65 -5.52 11.64 8.62
N PHE A 66 -6.47 12.55 8.41
CA PHE A 66 -6.28 13.72 7.55
C PHE A 66 -5.57 14.91 8.21
N GLY A 67 -5.03 14.75 9.42
CA GLY A 67 -4.33 15.82 10.15
C GLY A 67 -5.21 17.00 10.58
N ILE A 68 -6.54 16.82 10.61
CA ILE A 68 -7.50 17.89 10.92
C ILE A 68 -7.82 17.88 12.41
N HIS A 69 -7.43 18.95 13.10
CA HIS A 69 -7.71 19.11 14.53
C HIS A 69 -9.22 19.15 14.83
N HIS A 70 -9.67 18.55 15.94
CA HIS A 70 -11.10 18.38 16.28
C HIS A 70 -11.94 19.67 16.16
N LYS A 71 -11.43 20.82 16.63
CA LYS A 71 -12.11 22.13 16.50
C LYS A 71 -12.41 22.53 15.05
N GLN A 72 -11.57 22.12 14.10
CA GLN A 72 -11.83 22.32 12.68
C GLN A 72 -12.84 21.28 12.18
N ALA A 73 -12.65 20.00 12.51
CA ALA A 73 -13.50 18.90 12.05
C ALA A 73 -15.00 19.08 12.39
N HIS A 74 -15.31 19.73 13.52
CA HIS A 74 -16.68 20.10 13.90
C HIS A 74 -17.32 21.18 13.01
N VAL A 75 -16.53 22.02 12.35
CA VAL A 75 -16.99 23.11 11.47
C VAL A 75 -16.56 22.94 10.00
N LEU A 76 -16.10 21.74 9.61
CA LEU A 76 -16.01 21.35 8.20
C LEU A 76 -17.41 21.00 7.69
N ASP A 77 -17.74 21.40 6.46
CA ASP A 77 -18.96 20.92 5.80
C ASP A 77 -18.89 19.39 5.67
N PRO A 78 -19.96 18.63 6.01
CA PRO A 78 -19.95 17.18 5.90
C PRO A 78 -19.60 16.68 4.50
N GLN A 79 -19.90 17.47 3.45
CA GLN A 79 -19.49 17.17 2.08
C GLN A 79 -17.97 17.16 1.92
N ALA A 80 -17.28 18.15 2.49
CA ALA A 80 -15.82 18.22 2.44
C ALA A 80 -15.14 17.09 3.25
N ARG A 81 -15.75 16.67 4.37
CA ARG A 81 -15.26 15.52 5.17
C ARG A 81 -15.32 14.22 4.37
N ILE A 82 -16.50 13.92 3.80
CA ILE A 82 -16.71 12.70 3.01
C ILE A 82 -15.90 12.74 1.71
N LEU A 83 -15.78 13.91 1.05
CA LEU A 83 -14.93 14.08 -0.14
C LEU A 83 -13.46 13.69 0.10
N LEU A 84 -12.90 14.00 1.26
CA LEU A 84 -11.53 13.57 1.62
C LEU A 84 -11.43 12.04 1.74
N GLU A 85 -12.41 11.40 2.39
CA GLU A 85 -12.48 9.94 2.52
C GLU A 85 -12.65 9.24 1.17
N VAL A 86 -13.65 9.63 0.36
CA VAL A 86 -13.87 9.00 -0.95
C VAL A 86 -12.74 9.27 -1.93
N THR A 87 -12.02 10.39 -1.80
CA THR A 87 -10.82 10.64 -2.62
C THR A 87 -9.67 9.71 -2.23
N HIS A 88 -9.42 9.52 -0.93
CA HIS A 88 -8.42 8.54 -0.47
C HIS A 88 -8.75 7.12 -0.94
N GLU A 89 -10.00 6.69 -0.75
CA GLU A 89 -10.50 5.39 -1.21
C GLU A 89 -10.33 5.21 -2.72
N CYS A 90 -10.68 6.24 -3.51
CA CYS A 90 -10.54 6.24 -4.96
C CYS A 90 -9.09 6.10 -5.45
N ILE A 91 -8.11 6.68 -4.73
CA ILE A 91 -6.68 6.54 -5.04
C ILE A 91 -6.19 5.11 -4.74
N VAL A 92 -6.60 4.57 -3.59
CA VAL A 92 -6.26 3.20 -3.15
C VAL A 92 -6.89 2.15 -4.06
N ASP A 93 -8.14 2.37 -4.49
CA ASP A 93 -8.85 1.52 -5.45
C ASP A 93 -8.12 1.47 -6.80
N ALA A 94 -7.64 2.61 -7.31
CA ALA A 94 -6.80 2.67 -8.51
C ALA A 94 -5.44 1.95 -8.36
N GLY A 95 -5.08 1.50 -7.16
CA GLY A 95 -3.86 0.74 -6.90
C GLY A 95 -2.64 1.59 -6.56
N TYR A 96 -2.80 2.83 -6.10
CA TYR A 96 -1.72 3.70 -5.65
C TYR A 96 -1.77 3.96 -4.15
N ASP A 97 -0.61 4.10 -3.53
CA ASP A 97 -0.55 4.76 -2.22
C ASP A 97 -0.60 6.28 -2.46
N PRO A 98 -1.42 7.04 -1.73
CA PRO A 98 -1.47 8.50 -1.88
C PRO A 98 -0.11 9.21 -1.78
N GLU A 99 0.85 8.65 -1.04
CA GLU A 99 2.23 9.18 -0.99
C GLU A 99 2.92 9.14 -2.37
N GLU A 100 2.61 8.17 -3.25
CA GLU A 100 3.13 8.12 -4.62
C GLU A 100 2.61 9.25 -5.52
N LEU A 101 1.56 9.96 -5.11
CA LEU A 101 0.93 11.05 -5.85
C LEU A 101 1.19 12.44 -5.25
N ARG A 102 1.90 12.53 -4.13
CA ARG A 102 2.28 13.82 -3.53
C ARG A 102 3.28 14.57 -4.43
N GLY A 103 3.14 15.89 -4.49
CA GLY A 103 3.98 16.75 -5.34
C GLY A 103 3.72 16.63 -6.85
N LYS A 104 2.89 15.67 -7.30
CA LYS A 104 2.59 15.43 -8.72
C LYS A 104 1.59 16.42 -9.29
N ASN A 105 1.59 16.53 -10.62
CA ASN A 105 0.73 17.43 -11.35
C ASN A 105 -0.67 16.82 -11.55
N VAL A 106 -1.36 16.55 -10.44
CA VAL A 106 -2.71 15.98 -10.41
C VAL A 106 -3.73 17.12 -10.33
N GLY A 107 -4.72 17.14 -11.23
CA GLY A 107 -5.83 18.10 -11.19
C GLY A 107 -6.95 17.67 -10.23
N VAL A 108 -7.75 18.62 -9.75
CA VAL A 108 -8.90 18.41 -8.85
C VAL A 108 -10.07 19.26 -9.32
N PHE A 109 -11.16 18.60 -9.74
CA PHE A 109 -12.35 19.24 -10.30
C PHE A 109 -13.56 18.77 -9.50
N ILE A 110 -14.21 19.67 -8.76
CA ILE A 110 -15.29 19.33 -7.82
C ILE A 110 -16.62 20.02 -8.15
N GLY A 111 -17.63 19.20 -8.45
CA GLY A 111 -18.98 19.65 -8.72
C GLY A 111 -19.80 19.80 -7.45
N ASN A 112 -20.19 21.03 -7.10
CA ASN A 112 -21.12 21.27 -5.99
C ASN A 112 -21.87 22.58 -6.21
N SER A 113 -23.20 22.52 -6.17
CA SER A 113 -24.05 23.71 -6.29
C SER A 113 -24.34 24.42 -4.96
N ILE A 114 -24.19 23.73 -3.83
CA ILE A 114 -24.65 24.22 -2.52
C ILE A 114 -23.74 23.75 -1.37
N SER A 115 -23.21 24.70 -0.60
CA SER A 115 -22.76 24.51 0.78
C SER A 115 -23.80 25.11 1.73
N LYS A 116 -24.31 24.31 2.68
CA LYS A 116 -25.29 24.78 3.71
C LYS A 116 -24.71 24.88 5.11
N SER A 117 -23.56 24.26 5.35
CA SER A 117 -22.85 24.41 6.62
C SER A 117 -22.30 25.83 6.77
N ASP A 118 -21.88 26.46 5.68
CA ASP A 118 -21.41 27.86 5.65
C ASP A 118 -22.51 28.84 6.13
N GLU A 119 -23.71 28.74 5.54
CA GLU A 119 -24.90 29.51 5.92
C GLU A 119 -25.26 29.31 7.40
N PHE A 120 -25.16 28.07 7.90
CA PHE A 120 -25.43 27.75 9.31
C PHE A 120 -24.40 28.36 10.26
N PHE A 121 -23.09 28.16 10.02
CA PHE A 121 -22.04 28.69 10.91
C PHE A 121 -21.91 30.21 10.86
N CYS A 122 -22.35 30.86 9.77
CA CYS A 122 -22.39 32.31 9.63
C CYS A 122 -23.69 32.96 10.13
N SER A 123 -24.71 32.18 10.52
CA SER A 123 -26.03 32.71 10.93
C SER A 123 -26.05 33.46 12.27
N ASP A 124 -25.14 33.13 13.20
CA ASP A 124 -24.98 33.78 14.49
C ASP A 124 -23.57 34.37 14.60
N PRO A 125 -23.40 35.71 14.48
CA PRO A 125 -22.09 36.36 14.54
C PRO A 125 -21.27 36.05 15.80
N LYS A 126 -21.90 35.61 16.90
CA LYS A 126 -21.20 35.21 18.15
C LYS A 126 -20.60 33.81 18.08
N LYS A 127 -21.00 32.97 17.12
CA LYS A 127 -20.52 31.59 16.92
C LYS A 127 -19.57 31.45 15.73
N VAL A 128 -19.41 32.48 14.91
CA VAL A 128 -18.48 32.51 13.78
C VAL A 128 -17.05 32.24 14.26
N THR A 129 -16.32 31.40 13.53
CA THR A 129 -14.89 31.15 13.75
C THR A 129 -14.13 31.27 12.43
N GLY A 130 -12.84 31.60 12.46
CA GLY A 130 -12.00 31.56 11.25
C GLY A 130 -11.92 30.17 10.59
N TYR A 131 -12.26 29.11 11.33
CA TYR A 131 -12.25 27.74 10.82
C TYR A 131 -13.47 27.42 9.94
N SER A 132 -14.63 28.05 10.12
CA SER A 132 -15.78 27.79 9.24
C SER A 132 -15.53 28.30 7.82
N LEU A 133 -14.86 29.45 7.65
CA LEU A 133 -14.44 29.95 6.33
C LEU A 133 -13.62 28.90 5.58
N THR A 134 -12.57 28.36 6.20
CA THR A 134 -11.75 27.32 5.57
C THR A 134 -12.45 25.95 5.54
N GLY A 135 -13.48 25.72 6.37
CA GLY A 135 -14.20 24.45 6.49
C GLY A 135 -15.40 24.29 5.55
N CYS A 136 -16.02 25.39 5.13
CA CYS A 136 -17.29 25.40 4.40
C CYS A 136 -17.33 26.26 3.13
N CYS A 137 -16.36 27.17 2.91
CA CYS A 137 -16.26 27.92 1.66
C CYS A 137 -16.16 26.96 0.48
N ARG A 138 -16.95 27.21 -0.58
CA ARG A 138 -17.07 26.31 -1.74
C ARG A 138 -15.71 25.97 -2.36
N ALA A 139 -14.82 26.94 -2.56
CA ALA A 139 -13.47 26.70 -3.08
C ALA A 139 -12.64 25.69 -2.26
N MET A 140 -12.93 25.53 -0.96
CA MET A 140 -12.23 24.59 -0.09
C MET A 140 -12.60 23.12 -0.37
N PHE A 141 -13.67 22.84 -1.11
CA PHE A 141 -14.04 21.48 -1.50
C PHE A 141 -12.97 20.86 -2.41
N ALA A 142 -12.48 21.62 -3.40
CA ALA A 142 -11.33 21.24 -4.23
C ALA A 142 -10.00 21.50 -3.51
N ASN A 143 -9.81 22.71 -2.96
CA ASN A 143 -8.51 23.11 -2.43
C ASN A 143 -8.07 22.29 -1.21
N ARG A 144 -8.98 21.75 -0.39
CA ARG A 144 -8.60 20.83 0.71
C ARG A 144 -8.13 19.48 0.19
N ILE A 145 -8.72 18.95 -0.88
CA ILE A 145 -8.21 17.73 -1.53
C ILE A 145 -6.78 17.99 -2.03
N SER A 146 -6.57 19.06 -2.80
CA SER A 146 -5.23 19.41 -3.29
C SER A 146 -4.21 19.63 -2.17
N TYR A 147 -4.61 20.28 -1.08
CA TYR A 147 -3.75 20.47 0.10
C TYR A 147 -3.40 19.15 0.81
N THR A 148 -4.39 18.30 1.08
CA THR A 148 -4.21 17.08 1.86
C THR A 148 -3.31 16.07 1.13
N PHE A 149 -3.56 15.85 -0.17
CA PHE A 149 -2.78 14.91 -0.98
C PHE A 149 -1.61 15.56 -1.74
N ASP A 150 -1.33 16.84 -1.48
CA ASP A 150 -0.22 17.62 -2.06
C ASP A 150 -0.21 17.69 -3.60
N PHE A 151 -1.39 17.73 -4.21
CA PHE A 151 -1.56 17.81 -5.66
C PHE A 151 -1.26 19.22 -6.18
N LYS A 152 -0.51 19.31 -7.29
CA LYS A 152 0.01 20.57 -7.85
C LYS A 152 -0.67 21.03 -9.14
N GLY A 153 -1.62 20.25 -9.67
CA GLY A 153 -2.38 20.62 -10.86
C GLY A 153 -3.53 21.60 -10.59
N PRO A 154 -4.36 21.87 -11.60
CA PRO A 154 -5.50 22.77 -11.48
C PRO A 154 -6.45 22.32 -10.36
N SER A 155 -6.98 23.26 -9.56
CA SER A 155 -7.89 22.95 -8.45
C SER A 155 -9.08 23.90 -8.48
N PHE A 156 -10.26 23.39 -8.86
CA PHE A 156 -11.45 24.19 -9.10
C PHE A 156 -12.72 23.54 -8.56
N LEU A 157 -13.68 24.38 -8.18
CA LEU A 157 -15.07 24.00 -8.02
C LEU A 157 -15.88 24.61 -9.16
N MET A 158 -16.79 23.82 -9.75
CA MET A 158 -17.73 24.28 -10.76
C MET A 158 -19.18 24.07 -10.32
N ASP A 159 -20.07 24.89 -10.90
CA ASP A 159 -21.51 24.84 -10.66
C ASP A 159 -22.27 25.12 -11.96
N THR A 160 -22.77 24.05 -12.56
CA THR A 160 -23.70 24.10 -13.69
C THR A 160 -25.03 23.43 -13.30
N ALA A 161 -25.40 23.56 -12.02
CA ALA A 161 -26.50 22.83 -11.40
C ALA A 161 -26.35 21.31 -11.57
N PHE A 162 -27.37 20.62 -12.09
CA PHE A 162 -27.42 19.16 -12.14
C PHE A 162 -26.33 18.50 -13.00
N SER A 163 -25.70 19.24 -13.92
CA SER A 163 -24.61 18.75 -14.76
C SER A 163 -23.21 18.97 -14.18
N SER A 164 -23.06 19.61 -13.01
CA SER A 164 -21.75 20.05 -12.47
C SER A 164 -20.67 18.97 -12.54
N GLY A 165 -20.84 17.83 -11.86
CA GLY A 165 -19.85 16.74 -11.88
C GLY A 165 -19.58 16.13 -13.27
N ALA A 166 -20.50 16.28 -14.23
CA ALA A 166 -20.27 15.86 -15.61
C ALA A 166 -19.47 16.92 -16.41
N VAL A 167 -19.57 18.20 -16.05
CA VAL A 167 -18.71 19.28 -16.57
C VAL A 167 -17.31 19.19 -15.94
N ASP A 168 -17.20 18.84 -14.66
CA ASP A 168 -15.91 18.51 -14.02
C ASP A 168 -15.21 17.35 -14.75
N LEU A 169 -15.94 16.30 -15.13
CA LEU A 169 -15.39 15.23 -15.99
C LEU A 169 -14.89 15.75 -17.34
N TYR A 170 -15.63 16.67 -17.98
CA TYR A 170 -15.27 17.23 -19.28
C TYR A 170 -13.96 18.05 -19.20
N GLU A 171 -13.83 18.95 -18.24
CA GLU A 171 -12.61 19.75 -18.08
C GLU A 171 -11.43 18.90 -17.60
N ALA A 172 -11.67 17.90 -16.73
CA ALA A 172 -10.63 16.97 -16.29
C ALA A 172 -10.06 16.12 -17.43
N VAL A 173 -10.91 15.69 -18.38
CA VAL A 173 -10.46 15.00 -19.61
C VAL A 173 -9.64 15.95 -20.48
N ARG A 174 -10.07 17.21 -20.65
CA ARG A 174 -9.33 18.21 -21.43
C ARG A 174 -7.98 18.55 -20.82
N ALA A 175 -7.90 18.71 -19.50
CA ALA A 175 -6.64 18.98 -18.80
C ALA A 175 -5.61 17.86 -19.01
N ILE A 176 -6.04 16.58 -18.99
CA ILE A 176 -5.16 15.44 -19.30
C ILE A 176 -4.77 15.40 -20.79
N GLN A 177 -5.70 15.69 -21.71
CA GLN A 177 -5.42 15.78 -23.16
C GLN A 177 -4.38 16.86 -23.48
N ASN A 178 -4.56 18.05 -22.90
CA ASN A 178 -3.67 19.20 -23.06
C ASN A 178 -2.32 19.05 -22.32
N ASN A 179 -2.16 18.01 -21.48
CA ASN A 179 -1.02 17.82 -20.57
C ASN A 179 -0.90 18.89 -19.47
N GLU A 180 -2.00 19.57 -19.14
CA GLU A 180 -2.10 20.48 -17.99
C GLU A 180 -2.03 19.70 -16.65
N CYS A 181 -2.43 18.43 -16.64
CA CYS A 181 -2.22 17.48 -15.55
C CYS A 181 -1.93 16.06 -16.07
N GLU A 182 -1.22 15.25 -15.27
CA GLU A 182 -0.88 13.85 -15.62
C GLU A 182 -1.99 12.85 -15.22
N ALA A 183 -2.78 13.23 -14.22
CA ALA A 183 -3.96 12.55 -13.70
C ALA A 183 -4.93 13.60 -13.14
N SER A 184 -6.17 13.22 -12.84
CA SER A 184 -7.11 14.13 -12.17
C SER A 184 -8.13 13.41 -11.29
N ILE A 185 -8.43 14.03 -10.15
CA ILE A 185 -9.58 13.70 -9.32
C ILE A 185 -10.79 14.47 -9.86
N VAL A 186 -11.85 13.75 -10.19
CA VAL A 186 -13.17 14.31 -10.50
C VAL A 186 -14.11 13.91 -9.39
N GLY A 187 -14.60 14.88 -8.64
CA GLY A 187 -15.53 14.65 -7.55
C GLY A 187 -16.81 15.47 -7.69
N ALA A 188 -17.85 15.07 -6.98
CA ALA A 188 -19.03 15.90 -6.79
C ALA A 188 -19.72 15.55 -5.48
N ALA A 189 -20.38 16.54 -4.88
CA ALA A 189 -21.07 16.38 -3.60
C ALA A 189 -22.41 17.12 -3.56
N ASN A 190 -23.43 16.46 -3.03
CA ASN A 190 -24.74 17.04 -2.77
C ASN A 190 -25.36 16.50 -1.46
N LEU A 191 -25.75 17.40 -0.55
CA LEU A 191 -26.54 17.07 0.65
C LEU A 191 -27.82 17.92 0.75
N CYS A 192 -28.89 17.30 1.25
CA CYS A 192 -30.20 17.90 1.42
C CYS A 192 -30.39 18.39 2.86
N LEU A 193 -29.62 19.40 3.28
CA LEU A 193 -29.61 19.90 4.66
C LEU A 193 -30.65 20.99 4.96
N ARG A 194 -31.15 21.73 3.95
CA ARG A 194 -32.05 22.89 4.15
C ARG A 194 -33.43 22.64 3.50
N PRO A 195 -34.54 22.51 4.28
CA PRO A 195 -35.88 22.27 3.74
C PRO A 195 -36.34 23.35 2.75
N ALA A 196 -35.97 24.62 2.99
CA ALA A 196 -36.32 25.74 2.12
C ALA A 196 -35.83 25.56 0.67
N THR A 197 -34.70 24.89 0.45
CA THR A 197 -34.22 24.57 -0.90
C THR A 197 -35.13 23.55 -1.60
N SER A 198 -35.60 22.53 -0.88
CA SER A 198 -36.63 21.62 -1.42
C SER A 198 -37.93 22.37 -1.73
N LEU A 199 -38.30 23.35 -0.90
CA LEU A 199 -39.52 24.15 -1.12
C LEU A 199 -39.40 25.04 -2.37
N GLN A 200 -38.21 25.56 -2.68
CA GLN A 200 -37.95 26.27 -3.94
C GLN A 200 -38.19 25.36 -5.15
N PHE A 201 -37.60 24.15 -5.18
CA PHE A 201 -37.84 23.18 -6.26
C PHE A 201 -39.29 22.69 -6.34
N TYR A 202 -39.96 22.54 -5.19
CA TYR A 202 -41.38 22.18 -5.13
C TYR A 202 -42.27 23.28 -5.73
N LYS A 203 -42.02 24.55 -5.39
CA LYS A 203 -42.75 25.70 -5.94
C LYS A 203 -42.44 25.98 -7.42
N LEU A 204 -41.32 25.48 -7.93
CA LEU A 204 -41.01 25.44 -9.37
C LEU A 204 -41.64 24.23 -10.09
N ASN A 205 -42.46 23.42 -9.40
CA ASN A 205 -43.08 22.18 -9.92
C ASN A 205 -42.06 21.17 -10.50
N MET A 206 -40.83 21.18 -9.97
CA MET A 206 -39.76 20.25 -10.40
C MET A 206 -39.77 18.93 -9.62
N LEU A 207 -40.30 18.94 -8.38
CA LEU A 207 -40.33 17.76 -7.52
C LEU A 207 -41.59 16.92 -7.74
N SER A 208 -41.42 15.60 -7.82
CA SER A 208 -42.52 14.63 -7.78
C SER A 208 -43.24 14.73 -6.42
N HIS A 209 -44.57 14.69 -6.41
CA HIS A 209 -45.37 14.75 -5.18
C HIS A 209 -45.08 13.58 -4.21
N ASP A 210 -44.83 12.38 -4.74
CA ASP A 210 -44.46 11.19 -3.99
C ASP A 210 -42.94 11.04 -3.80
N GLY A 211 -42.15 11.98 -4.32
CA GLY A 211 -40.72 12.13 -4.05
C GLY A 211 -39.85 11.08 -4.74
N VAL A 212 -40.28 10.54 -5.89
CA VAL A 212 -39.57 9.50 -6.65
C VAL A 212 -39.41 9.88 -8.12
N CYS A 213 -38.33 9.45 -8.76
CA CYS A 213 -38.12 9.66 -10.19
C CYS A 213 -38.75 8.50 -10.98
N LYS A 214 -39.94 8.72 -11.55
CA LYS A 214 -40.62 7.74 -12.42
C LYS A 214 -40.17 7.91 -13.87
N SER A 215 -38.86 7.74 -14.09
CA SER A 215 -38.24 8.01 -15.38
C SER A 215 -38.92 7.22 -16.50
N PHE A 216 -39.38 7.94 -17.51
CA PHE A 216 -40.00 7.46 -18.74
C PHE A 216 -41.42 6.86 -18.60
N ASP A 217 -41.97 6.82 -17.39
CA ASP A 217 -43.33 6.34 -17.11
C ASP A 217 -44.39 7.42 -17.40
N ALA A 218 -45.59 7.01 -17.77
CA ALA A 218 -46.75 7.90 -17.95
C ALA A 218 -47.15 8.67 -16.68
N ALA A 219 -46.79 8.17 -15.49
CA ALA A 219 -46.99 8.82 -14.20
C ALA A 219 -45.82 9.72 -13.77
N GLY A 220 -44.82 9.96 -14.64
CA GLY A 220 -43.73 10.91 -14.41
C GLY A 220 -44.25 12.33 -14.17
N ASN A 221 -44.01 12.86 -12.96
CA ASN A 221 -44.55 14.14 -12.48
C ASN A 221 -43.50 15.03 -11.80
N GLY A 222 -42.20 14.79 -12.05
CA GLY A 222 -41.09 15.46 -11.38
C GLY A 222 -40.08 14.46 -10.82
N TYR A 223 -39.04 14.97 -10.14
CA TYR A 223 -37.97 14.16 -9.57
C TYR A 223 -38.03 14.08 -8.04
N GLY A 224 -37.48 13.00 -7.46
CA GLY A 224 -37.20 12.90 -6.03
C GLY A 224 -35.80 13.43 -5.70
N ARG A 225 -35.66 14.35 -4.73
CA ARG A 225 -34.34 14.85 -4.32
C ARG A 225 -33.50 13.75 -3.68
N SER A 226 -32.19 13.83 -3.83
CA SER A 226 -31.26 12.83 -3.30
C SER A 226 -29.91 13.42 -2.89
N GLU A 227 -29.19 12.66 -2.09
CA GLU A 227 -27.84 12.94 -1.62
C GLU A 227 -26.85 11.94 -2.22
N ALA A 228 -25.69 12.43 -2.65
CA ALA A 228 -24.58 11.58 -3.05
C ALA A 228 -23.27 12.35 -2.97
N ILE A 229 -22.18 11.63 -2.73
CA ILE A 229 -20.82 12.17 -2.79
C ILE A 229 -19.95 11.12 -3.49
N VAL A 230 -19.31 11.49 -4.59
CA VAL A 230 -18.58 10.55 -5.47
C VAL A 230 -17.22 11.16 -5.84
N ALA A 231 -16.20 10.32 -5.96
CA ALA A 231 -14.89 10.66 -6.51
C ALA A 231 -14.44 9.59 -7.53
N LEU A 232 -13.82 10.05 -8.61
CA LEU A 232 -13.22 9.24 -9.67
C LEU A 232 -11.76 9.69 -9.88
N LEU A 233 -10.86 8.75 -10.17
CA LEU A 233 -9.50 9.05 -10.63
C LEU A 233 -9.41 8.79 -12.13
N LEU A 234 -8.94 9.79 -12.88
CA LEU A 234 -8.67 9.71 -14.31
C LEU A 234 -7.18 9.70 -14.57
N GLN A 235 -6.75 8.86 -15.51
CA GLN A 235 -5.36 8.74 -15.92
C GLN A 235 -5.26 8.41 -17.41
N LYS A 236 -4.06 8.57 -17.98
CA LYS A 236 -3.74 7.97 -19.28
C LYS A 236 -3.60 6.45 -19.14
N SER A 237 -4.12 5.71 -20.11
CA SER A 237 -4.22 4.24 -20.07
C SER A 237 -2.86 3.52 -20.03
N ASN A 238 -1.77 4.17 -20.45
CA ASN A 238 -0.42 3.62 -20.36
C ASN A 238 0.18 3.66 -18.94
N VAL A 239 -0.29 4.54 -18.04
CA VAL A 239 0.21 4.64 -16.65
C VAL A 239 -0.73 4.02 -15.60
N ALA A 240 -2.01 3.88 -15.92
CA ALA A 240 -3.04 3.39 -15.01
C ALA A 240 -2.86 1.90 -14.63
N ARG A 241 -2.77 1.61 -13.33
CA ARG A 241 -2.68 0.24 -12.78
C ARG A 241 -4.00 -0.53 -12.88
N ARG A 242 -5.12 0.09 -12.52
CA ARG A 242 -6.49 -0.39 -12.75
C ARG A 242 -7.16 0.39 -13.88
N LYS A 243 -8.08 -0.25 -14.62
CA LYS A 243 -8.86 0.35 -15.72
C LYS A 243 -10.29 -0.19 -15.67
N TYR A 244 -11.27 0.66 -15.39
CA TYR A 244 -12.68 0.31 -15.45
C TYR A 244 -13.26 0.51 -16.86
N ALA A 245 -13.11 1.72 -17.38
CA ALA A 245 -13.59 2.10 -18.69
C ALA A 245 -12.70 3.20 -19.30
N SER A 246 -12.56 3.19 -20.62
CA SER A 246 -11.98 4.29 -21.38
C SER A 246 -13.05 5.33 -21.72
N ILE A 247 -12.75 6.60 -21.53
CA ILE A 247 -13.56 7.72 -22.00
C ILE A 247 -13.22 7.92 -23.48
N VAL A 248 -14.12 7.50 -24.37
CA VAL A 248 -13.91 7.57 -25.82
C VAL A 248 -14.02 9.01 -26.30
N HIS A 249 -15.05 9.73 -25.85
CA HIS A 249 -15.23 11.16 -26.11
C HIS A 249 -16.23 11.78 -25.14
N ILE A 250 -16.07 13.06 -24.84
CA ILE A 250 -16.98 13.85 -24.01
C ILE A 250 -17.08 15.29 -24.53
N LYS A 251 -18.30 15.85 -24.51
CA LYS A 251 -18.54 17.27 -24.80
C LYS A 251 -19.62 17.85 -23.91
N THR A 252 -19.58 19.18 -23.80
CA THR A 252 -20.64 20.01 -23.23
C THR A 252 -21.17 21.01 -24.27
N ASN A 253 -22.42 21.46 -24.10
CA ASN A 253 -22.97 22.66 -24.73
C ASN A 253 -24.04 23.32 -23.82
N THR A 254 -24.64 24.41 -24.29
CA THR A 254 -25.73 25.09 -23.56
C THR A 254 -26.94 25.28 -24.48
N ASP A 255 -28.14 25.14 -23.93
CA ASP A 255 -29.41 25.32 -24.64
C ASP A 255 -29.59 26.70 -25.30
N GLY A 256 -29.06 27.76 -24.69
CA GLY A 256 -29.26 29.14 -25.13
C GLY A 256 -30.66 29.67 -24.83
N PHE A 257 -31.10 30.64 -25.64
CA PHE A 257 -32.43 31.25 -25.53
C PHE A 257 -33.54 30.26 -25.91
N LYS A 258 -34.64 30.29 -25.13
CA LYS A 258 -35.81 29.43 -25.27
C LYS A 258 -37.06 30.22 -24.90
N GLU A 259 -38.09 30.22 -25.76
CA GLU A 259 -39.35 30.93 -25.52
C GLU A 259 -40.10 30.41 -24.27
N GLN A 260 -39.95 29.12 -23.98
CA GLN A 260 -40.55 28.44 -22.83
C GLN A 260 -39.84 28.78 -21.49
N GLY A 261 -38.78 29.60 -21.52
CA GLY A 261 -38.01 30.00 -20.37
C GLY A 261 -36.72 29.19 -20.12
N PRO A 262 -35.88 29.63 -19.18
CA PRO A 262 -34.53 29.09 -19.00
C PRO A 262 -34.50 27.62 -18.54
N THR A 263 -35.54 27.17 -17.84
CA THR A 263 -35.60 25.82 -17.24
C THR A 263 -36.22 24.75 -18.14
N PHE A 264 -36.79 25.12 -19.30
CA PHE A 264 -37.32 24.17 -20.26
C PHE A 264 -36.17 23.52 -21.05
N PRO A 265 -36.12 22.20 -21.30
CA PRO A 265 -34.99 21.57 -21.99
C PRO A 265 -35.06 21.69 -23.52
N SER A 266 -33.92 21.90 -24.20
CA SER A 266 -33.87 22.01 -25.67
C SER A 266 -33.50 20.69 -26.38
N ALA A 267 -34.50 20.04 -26.99
CA ALA A 267 -34.30 18.85 -27.83
C ALA A 267 -33.28 19.09 -28.96
N ALA A 268 -33.31 20.27 -29.58
CA ALA A 268 -32.40 20.65 -30.65
C ALA A 268 -30.93 20.71 -30.17
N MET A 269 -30.68 21.27 -28.98
CA MET A 269 -29.32 21.40 -28.46
C MET A 269 -28.78 20.11 -27.86
N GLN A 270 -29.64 19.27 -27.25
CA GLN A 270 -29.28 17.91 -26.84
C GLN A 270 -28.92 17.03 -28.06
N LYS A 271 -29.74 17.03 -29.11
CA LYS A 271 -29.43 16.33 -30.38
C LYS A 271 -28.14 16.85 -31.01
N ARG A 272 -27.93 18.17 -31.05
CA ARG A 272 -26.71 18.80 -31.58
C ARG A 272 -25.47 18.39 -30.79
N LEU A 273 -25.57 18.26 -29.46
CA LEU A 273 -24.48 17.77 -28.61
C LEU A 273 -24.12 16.33 -28.96
N MET A 274 -25.11 15.43 -28.93
CA MET A 274 -24.91 14.01 -29.25
C MET A 274 -24.30 13.85 -30.64
N LYS A 275 -24.89 14.47 -31.68
CA LYS A 275 -24.35 14.41 -33.05
C LYS A 275 -22.90 14.86 -33.11
N LYS A 276 -22.55 16.00 -32.49
CA LYS A 276 -21.17 16.52 -32.44
C LYS A 276 -20.19 15.52 -31.80
N VAL A 277 -20.60 14.81 -30.74
CA VAL A 277 -19.76 13.79 -30.11
C VAL A 277 -19.48 12.64 -31.10
N TYR A 278 -20.50 12.08 -31.75
CA TYR A 278 -20.32 10.98 -32.72
C TYR A 278 -19.57 11.40 -33.99
N ASP A 279 -19.84 12.61 -34.52
CA ASP A 279 -19.14 13.19 -35.67
C ASP A 279 -17.62 13.32 -35.39
N GLU A 280 -17.24 13.85 -34.23
CA GLU A 280 -15.83 14.09 -33.88
C GLU A 280 -15.07 12.78 -33.56
N CYS A 281 -15.66 11.87 -32.79
CA CYS A 281 -14.99 10.60 -32.43
C CYS A 281 -15.08 9.52 -33.52
N LYS A 282 -15.86 9.76 -34.58
CA LYS A 282 -16.08 8.85 -35.73
C LYS A 282 -16.59 7.46 -35.33
N LEU A 283 -17.28 7.36 -34.19
CA LEU A 283 -17.92 6.13 -33.73
C LEU A 283 -19.32 6.03 -34.34
N ASN A 284 -19.66 4.87 -34.93
CA ASN A 284 -21.03 4.60 -35.35
C ASN A 284 -21.94 4.45 -34.10
N PRO A 285 -23.04 5.25 -33.95
CA PRO A 285 -23.98 5.15 -32.83
C PRO A 285 -24.57 3.74 -32.60
N LEU A 286 -24.64 2.90 -33.65
CA LEU A 286 -25.07 1.50 -33.54
C LEU A 286 -24.18 0.65 -32.62
N LYS A 287 -22.90 1.03 -32.43
CA LYS A 287 -21.98 0.35 -31.50
C LYS A 287 -22.29 0.61 -30.01
N VAL A 288 -23.15 1.58 -29.71
CA VAL A 288 -23.62 1.85 -28.34
C VAL A 288 -24.73 0.86 -28.00
N CYS A 289 -24.50 0.03 -26.99
CA CYS A 289 -25.45 -1.00 -26.55
C CYS A 289 -26.45 -0.50 -25.50
N TYR A 290 -26.04 0.50 -24.72
CA TYR A 290 -26.81 1.03 -23.61
C TYR A 290 -26.63 2.55 -23.47
N VAL A 291 -27.70 3.26 -23.16
CA VAL A 291 -27.66 4.69 -22.81
C VAL A 291 -28.22 4.92 -21.41
N GLU A 292 -27.38 5.46 -20.53
CA GLU A 292 -27.76 5.99 -19.24
C GLU A 292 -28.23 7.44 -19.42
N ALA A 293 -29.54 7.63 -19.45
CA ALA A 293 -30.15 8.93 -19.73
C ALA A 293 -30.15 9.85 -18.49
N HIS A 294 -30.34 11.14 -18.70
CA HIS A 294 -30.58 12.06 -17.60
C HIS A 294 -31.91 11.73 -16.90
N GLY A 295 -32.99 11.48 -17.66
CA GLY A 295 -34.20 10.76 -17.24
C GLY A 295 -34.66 11.05 -15.82
N THR A 296 -35.24 12.24 -15.59
CA THR A 296 -35.65 12.71 -14.27
C THR A 296 -37.08 12.35 -13.89
N GLY A 297 -37.89 11.81 -14.81
CA GLY A 297 -39.32 11.56 -14.58
C GLY A 297 -40.15 12.83 -14.76
N THR A 298 -39.69 13.78 -15.57
CA THR A 298 -40.38 15.07 -15.76
C THR A 298 -41.26 15.04 -17.02
N PRO A 299 -42.50 15.59 -16.98
CA PRO A 299 -43.41 15.58 -18.13
C PRO A 299 -42.83 16.19 -19.42
N ALA A 300 -41.99 17.23 -19.29
CA ALA A 300 -41.36 17.90 -20.42
C ALA A 300 -39.98 17.34 -20.78
N GLY A 301 -39.17 16.95 -19.78
CA GLY A 301 -37.78 16.54 -20.01
C GLY A 301 -37.65 15.14 -20.62
N ASP A 302 -38.40 14.17 -20.13
CA ASP A 302 -38.28 12.78 -20.58
C ASP A 302 -38.64 12.62 -22.08
N PRO A 303 -39.71 13.24 -22.63
CA PRO A 303 -39.98 13.21 -24.07
C PRO A 303 -38.96 13.97 -24.92
N VAL A 304 -38.44 15.10 -24.43
CA VAL A 304 -37.39 15.88 -25.10
C VAL A 304 -36.10 15.06 -25.24
N GLU A 305 -35.65 14.43 -24.15
CA GLU A 305 -34.43 13.62 -24.16
C GLU A 305 -34.60 12.34 -25.00
N MET A 306 -35.71 11.60 -24.83
CA MET A 306 -35.94 10.38 -25.60
C MET A 306 -36.06 10.65 -27.09
N SER A 307 -36.58 11.82 -27.50
CA SER A 307 -36.61 12.22 -28.91
C SER A 307 -35.20 12.46 -29.46
N ALA A 308 -34.31 13.09 -28.69
CA ALA A 308 -32.91 13.27 -29.09
C ALA A 308 -32.17 11.93 -29.18
N ILE A 309 -32.37 11.02 -28.21
CA ILE A 309 -31.78 9.68 -28.20
C ILE A 309 -32.27 8.85 -29.39
N SER A 310 -33.59 8.75 -29.61
CA SER A 310 -34.17 8.01 -30.74
C SER A 310 -33.58 8.48 -32.08
N GLN A 311 -33.47 9.78 -32.30
CA GLN A 311 -32.95 10.34 -33.56
C GLN A 311 -31.45 10.12 -33.81
N ILE A 312 -30.67 9.74 -32.79
CA ILE A 312 -29.22 9.50 -32.89
C ILE A 312 -28.89 8.00 -32.91
N PHE A 313 -29.59 7.19 -32.11
CA PHE A 313 -29.20 5.81 -31.82
C PHE A 313 -30.06 4.73 -32.48
N CYS A 314 -31.30 5.05 -32.86
CA CYS A 314 -32.24 4.09 -33.44
C CYS A 314 -32.22 3.97 -34.99
N PRO A 315 -31.77 4.96 -35.80
CA PRO A 315 -31.72 4.78 -37.26
C PRO A 315 -30.79 3.63 -37.66
N GLY A 316 -31.32 2.66 -38.43
CA GLY A 316 -30.56 1.49 -38.89
C GLY A 316 -30.27 0.45 -37.80
N ARG A 317 -30.97 0.48 -36.67
CA ARG A 317 -30.82 -0.46 -35.56
C ARG A 317 -31.86 -1.57 -35.65
N GLU A 318 -31.41 -2.84 -35.61
CA GLU A 318 -32.28 -4.03 -35.64
C GLU A 318 -32.89 -4.35 -34.27
N GLU A 319 -32.07 -4.33 -33.21
CA GLU A 319 -32.47 -4.66 -31.83
C GLU A 319 -32.72 -3.39 -31.00
N PRO A 320 -33.83 -3.28 -30.24
CA PRO A 320 -34.18 -2.07 -29.47
C PRO A 320 -33.04 -1.56 -28.59
N LEU A 321 -32.79 -0.24 -28.63
CA LEU A 321 -31.78 0.39 -27.79
C LEU A 321 -32.15 0.22 -26.31
N LEU A 322 -31.22 -0.28 -25.50
CA LEU A 322 -31.41 -0.36 -24.06
C LEU A 322 -31.18 1.01 -23.42
N VAL A 323 -32.15 1.47 -22.62
CA VAL A 323 -32.08 2.76 -21.92
C VAL A 323 -32.44 2.58 -20.44
N GLY A 324 -31.85 3.40 -19.58
CA GLY A 324 -32.21 3.46 -18.16
C GLY A 324 -31.78 4.77 -17.50
N SER A 325 -32.06 4.89 -16.20
CA SER A 325 -31.66 6.02 -15.36
C SER A 325 -31.55 5.55 -13.91
N VAL A 326 -30.36 5.67 -13.33
CA VAL A 326 -30.06 5.39 -11.91
C VAL A 326 -30.93 6.20 -10.95
N LYS A 327 -31.50 7.31 -11.41
CA LYS A 327 -32.36 8.19 -10.60
C LYS A 327 -33.66 7.50 -10.20
N THR A 328 -34.09 6.47 -10.92
CA THR A 328 -35.21 5.60 -10.49
C THR A 328 -34.89 4.82 -9.22
N ASN A 329 -33.62 4.43 -9.01
CA ASN A 329 -33.19 3.62 -7.87
C ASN A 329 -32.87 4.48 -6.63
N MET A 330 -32.25 5.65 -6.84
CA MET A 330 -31.69 6.47 -5.76
C MET A 330 -32.19 7.91 -5.69
N GLY A 331 -33.07 8.34 -6.60
CA GLY A 331 -33.44 9.73 -6.76
C GLY A 331 -32.38 10.56 -7.48
N HIS A 332 -32.63 11.86 -7.60
CA HIS A 332 -31.74 12.79 -8.30
C HIS A 332 -30.78 13.49 -7.32
N SER A 333 -29.50 13.13 -7.35
CA SER A 333 -28.42 13.71 -6.53
C SER A 333 -27.87 15.04 -7.06
N GLU A 334 -28.69 15.79 -7.81
CA GLU A 334 -28.43 17.13 -8.32
C GLU A 334 -27.03 17.26 -8.95
N ALA A 335 -26.11 18.04 -8.37
CA ALA A 335 -24.75 18.26 -8.89
C ALA A 335 -23.91 16.99 -9.06
N THR A 336 -24.20 15.94 -8.28
CA THR A 336 -23.48 14.65 -8.30
C THR A 336 -24.08 13.66 -9.31
N SER A 337 -25.21 13.99 -9.92
CA SER A 337 -26.03 13.03 -10.67
C SER A 337 -25.32 12.39 -11.87
N GLY A 338 -24.48 13.15 -12.58
CA GLY A 338 -23.64 12.62 -13.65
C GLY A 338 -22.66 11.55 -13.14
N LEU A 339 -22.00 11.79 -12.00
CA LEU A 339 -21.06 10.82 -11.43
C LEU A 339 -21.76 9.56 -10.92
N CYS A 340 -22.96 9.68 -10.34
CA CYS A 340 -23.77 8.51 -9.97
C CYS A 340 -24.14 7.64 -11.19
N SER A 341 -24.51 8.27 -12.31
CA SER A 341 -24.81 7.57 -13.57
C SER A 341 -23.55 6.90 -14.16
N LEU A 342 -22.36 7.51 -14.06
CA LEU A 342 -21.09 6.86 -14.44
C LEU A 342 -20.75 5.66 -13.55
N VAL A 343 -20.90 5.78 -12.24
CA VAL A 343 -20.66 4.66 -11.30
C VAL A 343 -21.58 3.49 -11.62
N LYS A 344 -22.86 3.74 -11.90
CA LYS A 344 -23.81 2.70 -12.34
C LYS A 344 -23.39 2.06 -13.68
N LEU A 345 -22.87 2.82 -14.64
CA LEU A 345 -22.30 2.28 -15.88
C LEU A 345 -21.07 1.39 -15.60
N ILE A 346 -20.14 1.83 -14.76
CA ILE A 346 -18.94 1.05 -14.38
C ILE A 346 -19.32 -0.26 -13.68
N ILE A 347 -20.26 -0.20 -12.72
CA ILE A 347 -20.83 -1.39 -12.07
C ILE A 347 -21.44 -2.35 -13.10
N SER A 348 -22.12 -1.80 -14.11
CA SER A 348 -22.74 -2.61 -15.17
C SER A 348 -21.70 -3.29 -16.07
N MET A 349 -20.59 -2.60 -16.35
CA MET A 349 -19.47 -3.12 -17.14
C MET A 349 -18.68 -4.20 -16.39
N GLU A 350 -18.30 -3.96 -15.12
CA GLU A 350 -17.55 -4.93 -14.32
C GLU A 350 -18.33 -6.22 -14.03
N LYS A 351 -19.66 -6.15 -13.93
CA LYS A 351 -20.53 -7.32 -13.74
C LYS A 351 -21.12 -7.89 -15.04
N SER A 352 -20.80 -7.31 -16.19
CA SER A 352 -21.40 -7.65 -17.50
C SER A 352 -22.94 -7.71 -17.49
N LEU A 353 -23.58 -6.88 -16.66
CA LEU A 353 -25.01 -6.97 -16.35
C LEU A 353 -25.55 -5.57 -16.02
N ILE A 354 -26.54 -5.09 -16.76
CA ILE A 354 -27.17 -3.79 -16.54
C ILE A 354 -28.20 -3.93 -15.40
N PRO A 355 -28.10 -3.15 -14.30
CA PRO A 355 -29.09 -3.19 -13.24
C PRO A 355 -30.39 -2.47 -13.66
N PRO A 356 -31.54 -2.94 -13.15
CA PRO A 356 -32.86 -2.47 -13.55
C PRO A 356 -33.21 -1.06 -13.05
N ASN A 357 -33.95 -0.32 -13.87
CA ASN A 357 -34.76 0.81 -13.43
C ASN A 357 -35.89 0.33 -12.50
N LEU A 358 -36.25 1.18 -11.54
CA LEU A 358 -37.49 1.08 -10.77
C LEU A 358 -38.60 1.97 -11.37
N HIS A 359 -39.81 1.81 -10.85
CA HIS A 359 -40.96 2.70 -11.08
C HIS A 359 -41.41 2.90 -12.55
N PHE A 360 -41.04 2.00 -13.45
CA PHE A 360 -41.51 1.97 -14.84
C PHE A 360 -42.52 0.83 -15.03
N TYR A 361 -43.79 1.20 -15.25
CA TYR A 361 -44.95 0.31 -15.35
C TYR A 361 -45.75 0.54 -16.63
N ARG A 362 -45.90 1.80 -17.08
CA ARG A 362 -46.62 2.20 -18.29
C ARG A 362 -45.78 3.21 -19.07
N PRO A 363 -45.39 2.95 -20.33
CA PRO A 363 -44.58 3.88 -21.11
C PRO A 363 -45.31 5.22 -21.30
N ASN A 364 -44.58 6.33 -21.17
CA ASN A 364 -45.14 7.66 -21.41
C ASN A 364 -45.60 7.80 -22.89
N PRO A 365 -46.89 8.07 -23.16
CA PRO A 365 -47.44 8.08 -24.53
C PRO A 365 -46.90 9.22 -25.39
N ASN A 366 -46.30 10.26 -24.79
CA ASN A 366 -45.64 11.34 -25.53
C ASN A 366 -44.27 10.92 -26.11
N ILE A 367 -43.82 9.70 -25.83
CA ILE A 367 -42.51 9.17 -26.23
C ILE A 367 -42.70 8.12 -27.33
N LYS A 368 -42.79 8.59 -28.57
CA LYS A 368 -43.04 7.76 -29.78
C LYS A 368 -42.11 6.55 -29.88
N ALA A 369 -40.84 6.70 -29.52
CA ALA A 369 -39.84 5.63 -29.58
C ALA A 369 -40.14 4.39 -28.71
N PHE A 370 -41.06 4.48 -27.73
CA PHE A 370 -41.58 3.31 -27.02
C PHE A 370 -42.76 2.65 -27.74
N VAL A 371 -43.62 3.46 -28.36
CA VAL A 371 -44.75 2.98 -29.19
C VAL A 371 -44.22 2.25 -30.42
N ASP A 372 -43.18 2.79 -31.05
CA ASP A 372 -42.51 2.25 -32.22
C ASP A 372 -41.53 1.11 -31.90
N GLY A 373 -41.41 0.70 -30.63
CA GLY A 373 -40.52 -0.38 -30.17
C GLY A 373 -39.01 -0.12 -30.28
N GLN A 374 -38.59 1.07 -30.71
CA GLN A 374 -37.18 1.42 -30.98
C GLN A 374 -36.29 1.48 -29.73
N ILE A 375 -36.88 1.77 -28.57
CA ILE A 375 -36.18 1.87 -27.28
C ILE A 375 -36.86 0.95 -26.26
N ARG A 376 -36.06 0.19 -25.50
CA ARG A 376 -36.51 -0.67 -24.40
C ARG A 376 -35.89 -0.21 -23.08
N ILE A 377 -36.73 0.12 -22.10
CA ILE A 377 -36.29 0.43 -20.74
C ILE A 377 -35.88 -0.86 -20.02
N VAL A 378 -34.72 -0.84 -19.35
CA VAL A 378 -34.19 -1.98 -18.60
C VAL A 378 -34.93 -2.12 -17.26
N THR A 379 -35.88 -3.06 -17.15
CA THR A 379 -36.69 -3.29 -15.91
C THR A 379 -36.29 -4.56 -15.14
N ASN A 380 -35.42 -5.37 -15.72
CA ASN A 380 -34.84 -6.57 -15.11
C ASN A 380 -33.31 -6.57 -15.33
N PRO A 381 -32.51 -7.23 -14.47
CA PRO A 381 -31.08 -7.41 -14.72
C PRO A 381 -30.84 -7.98 -16.11
N THR A 382 -30.19 -7.21 -16.99
CA THR A 382 -30.11 -7.50 -18.42
C THR A 382 -28.66 -7.66 -18.86
N PRO A 383 -28.26 -8.75 -19.53
CA PRO A 383 -26.87 -8.97 -19.93
C PRO A 383 -26.30 -7.81 -20.74
N TRP A 384 -25.10 -7.38 -20.39
CA TRP A 384 -24.36 -6.35 -21.11
C TRP A 384 -23.83 -6.93 -22.42
N ARG A 385 -24.29 -6.43 -23.57
CA ARG A 385 -23.91 -6.93 -24.90
C ARG A 385 -23.13 -5.88 -25.68
N GLY A 386 -21.83 -6.10 -25.91
CA GLY A 386 -20.96 -5.18 -26.66
C GLY A 386 -20.18 -4.21 -25.78
N ASN A 387 -19.42 -3.29 -26.39
CA ASN A 387 -18.29 -2.66 -25.69
C ASN A 387 -18.48 -1.18 -25.35
N CYS A 388 -19.48 -0.49 -25.91
CA CYS A 388 -19.65 0.96 -25.74
C CYS A 388 -21.02 1.31 -25.14
N ALA A 389 -21.03 2.26 -24.21
CA ALA A 389 -22.25 2.88 -23.69
C ALA A 389 -22.13 4.41 -23.72
N ALA A 390 -23.27 5.10 -23.66
CA ALA A 390 -23.30 6.55 -23.57
C ALA A 390 -24.01 7.02 -22.29
N MET A 391 -23.67 8.21 -21.82
CA MET A 391 -24.38 8.88 -20.72
C MET A 391 -24.78 10.30 -21.12
N SER A 392 -25.98 10.70 -20.74
CA SER A 392 -26.49 12.06 -20.84
C SER A 392 -26.67 12.68 -19.45
N CYS A 393 -26.27 13.94 -19.28
CA CYS A 393 -26.50 14.68 -18.04
C CYS A 393 -26.78 16.15 -18.34
N PHE A 394 -27.97 16.63 -17.95
CA PHE A 394 -28.46 17.96 -18.32
C PHE A 394 -28.75 18.80 -17.07
N GLY A 395 -28.16 20.00 -17.00
CA GLY A 395 -28.43 20.97 -15.95
C GLY A 395 -29.76 21.67 -16.18
N PHE A 396 -30.55 21.95 -15.14
CA PHE A 396 -31.81 22.69 -15.32
C PHE A 396 -31.61 24.11 -15.89
N GLY A 397 -30.41 24.69 -15.76
CA GLY A 397 -30.03 25.94 -16.44
C GLY A 397 -29.69 25.78 -17.93
N GLY A 398 -29.83 24.58 -18.49
CA GLY A 398 -29.59 24.27 -19.91
C GLY A 398 -28.15 23.89 -20.26
N VAL A 399 -27.25 23.66 -19.30
CA VAL A 399 -25.88 23.16 -19.58
C VAL A 399 -25.91 21.63 -19.71
N ASN A 400 -25.63 21.13 -20.91
CA ASN A 400 -25.76 19.72 -21.27
C ASN A 400 -24.40 19.05 -21.41
N VAL A 401 -24.25 17.82 -20.93
CA VAL A 401 -23.05 16.98 -21.13
C VAL A 401 -23.45 15.64 -21.73
N HIS A 402 -22.64 15.14 -22.66
CA HIS A 402 -22.76 13.80 -23.24
C HIS A 402 -21.38 13.15 -23.36
N VAL A 403 -21.28 11.89 -22.94
CA VAL A 403 -20.03 11.12 -22.90
C VAL A 403 -20.23 9.70 -23.41
N ILE A 404 -19.22 9.17 -24.09
CA ILE A 404 -19.14 7.78 -24.54
C ILE A 404 -18.07 7.07 -23.71
N LEU A 405 -18.45 5.95 -23.09
CA LEU A 405 -17.54 5.04 -22.39
C LEU A 405 -17.35 3.75 -23.20
N LYS A 406 -16.16 3.18 -23.12
CA LYS A 406 -15.81 1.85 -23.64
C LYS A 406 -15.36 0.97 -22.49
N SER A 407 -15.99 -0.19 -22.34
CA SER A 407 -15.68 -1.19 -21.30
C SER A 407 -14.26 -1.75 -21.47
N ASN A 408 -13.60 -2.07 -20.36
CA ASN A 408 -12.35 -2.81 -20.36
C ASN A 408 -12.60 -4.32 -20.59
N THR A 409 -12.49 -4.78 -21.84
CA THR A 409 -12.85 -6.14 -22.26
C THR A 409 -11.75 -7.20 -22.05
N ILE A 410 -10.88 -7.02 -21.06
CA ILE A 410 -9.87 -8.04 -20.73
C ILE A 410 -10.58 -9.18 -20.00
N GLU A 411 -10.79 -10.30 -20.69
CA GLU A 411 -11.37 -11.50 -20.10
C GLU A 411 -10.50 -12.02 -18.94
N ARG A 412 -11.06 -12.01 -17.73
CA ARG A 412 -10.38 -12.49 -16.52
C ARG A 412 -10.47 -14.01 -16.47
N LYS A 413 -9.34 -14.70 -16.68
CA LYS A 413 -9.22 -16.12 -16.34
C LYS A 413 -9.02 -16.26 -14.83
N LEU A 414 -10.11 -16.43 -14.09
CA LEU A 414 -10.05 -16.85 -12.70
C LEU A 414 -9.39 -18.23 -12.63
N LYS A 415 -8.32 -18.34 -11.85
CA LYS A 415 -7.76 -19.62 -11.38
C LYS A 415 -8.10 -19.77 -9.91
N ALA A 416 -8.48 -20.98 -9.49
CA ALA A 416 -8.67 -21.25 -8.08
C ALA A 416 -7.31 -21.18 -7.34
N ILE A 417 -7.32 -20.86 -6.03
CA ILE A 417 -6.10 -20.96 -5.19
C ILE A 417 -5.50 -22.37 -5.26
N GLU A 418 -6.35 -23.41 -5.37
CA GLU A 418 -5.93 -24.80 -5.51
C GLU A 418 -5.14 -25.10 -6.80
N GLU A 419 -5.27 -24.28 -7.83
CA GLU A 419 -4.51 -24.37 -9.09
C GLU A 419 -3.20 -23.56 -9.06
N MET A 420 -2.90 -22.85 -7.96
CA MET A 420 -1.69 -22.05 -7.83
C MET A 420 -0.53 -22.89 -7.30
N PRO A 421 0.59 -23.03 -8.05
CA PRO A 421 1.75 -23.82 -7.59
C PRO A 421 2.56 -23.17 -6.46
N ILE A 422 2.17 -21.96 -6.02
CA ILE A 422 2.90 -21.13 -5.05
C ILE A 422 1.90 -20.47 -4.10
N PRO A 423 2.05 -20.60 -2.77
CA PRO A 423 1.23 -19.90 -1.78
C PRO A 423 1.16 -18.38 -2.04
N GLN A 424 0.00 -17.78 -1.85
CA GLN A 424 -0.16 -16.32 -1.95
C GLN A 424 -0.02 -15.66 -0.59
N LEU A 425 0.76 -14.59 -0.51
CA LEU A 425 0.85 -13.73 0.66
C LEU A 425 0.01 -12.48 0.43
N ALA A 426 -0.93 -12.19 1.33
CA ALA A 426 -1.56 -10.88 1.42
C ALA A 426 -0.91 -10.05 2.53
N LEU A 427 -0.70 -8.77 2.25
CA LEU A 427 -0.24 -7.75 3.18
C LEU A 427 -1.22 -6.57 3.17
N TYR A 428 -1.57 -6.06 4.35
CA TYR A 428 -2.45 -4.89 4.47
C TYR A 428 -2.09 -4.00 5.66
N SER A 429 -2.33 -2.69 5.53
CA SER A 429 -2.15 -1.70 6.61
C SER A 429 -3.46 -0.92 6.82
N GLY A 430 -3.95 -0.84 8.05
CA GLY A 430 -5.26 -0.26 8.35
C GLY A 430 -5.23 0.79 9.47
N ARG A 431 -6.32 1.57 9.53
CA ARG A 431 -6.61 2.52 10.61
C ARG A 431 -6.99 1.84 11.93
N THR A 432 -7.68 0.72 11.83
CA THR A 432 -8.19 -0.10 12.93
C THR A 432 -7.78 -1.56 12.74
N LYS A 433 -7.82 -2.37 13.81
CA LYS A 433 -7.55 -3.81 13.71
C LYS A 433 -8.63 -4.49 12.87
N GLU A 434 -9.87 -4.05 13.06
CA GLU A 434 -11.09 -4.54 12.43
C GLU A 434 -11.07 -4.30 10.92
N GLY A 435 -10.55 -3.15 10.47
CA GLY A 435 -10.39 -2.85 9.05
C GLY A 435 -9.32 -3.72 8.36
N VAL A 436 -8.26 -4.10 9.09
CA VAL A 436 -7.28 -5.09 8.58
C VAL A 436 -7.92 -6.47 8.51
N GLN A 437 -8.61 -6.90 9.56
CA GLN A 437 -9.28 -8.20 9.62
C GLN A 437 -10.30 -8.35 8.49
N TYR A 438 -11.17 -7.36 8.28
CA TYR A 438 -12.17 -7.35 7.21
C TYR A 438 -11.57 -7.60 5.82
N VAL A 439 -10.41 -7.00 5.51
CA VAL A 439 -9.75 -7.20 4.22
C VAL A 439 -9.15 -8.60 4.12
N LEU A 440 -8.51 -9.12 5.18
CA LEU A 440 -7.96 -10.47 5.18
C LEU A 440 -9.05 -11.55 5.07
N ASP A 441 -10.22 -11.32 5.67
CA ASP A 441 -11.38 -12.22 5.57
C ASP A 441 -12.05 -12.15 4.18
N TYR A 442 -12.17 -10.94 3.61
CA TYR A 442 -12.64 -10.75 2.23
C TYR A 442 -11.79 -11.51 1.22
N LEU A 443 -10.46 -11.43 1.35
CA LEU A 443 -9.50 -12.13 0.49
C LEU A 443 -9.63 -13.66 0.56
N GLN A 444 -10.05 -14.20 1.72
CA GLN A 444 -10.31 -15.64 1.89
C GLN A 444 -11.60 -16.08 1.22
N ASN A 445 -12.67 -15.30 1.33
CA ASN A 445 -14.01 -15.70 0.87
C ASN A 445 -14.20 -15.51 -0.64
N GLU A 446 -13.67 -14.42 -1.21
CA GLU A 446 -13.92 -14.04 -2.62
C GLU A 446 -12.80 -14.48 -3.59
N VAL A 447 -11.69 -15.03 -3.08
CA VAL A 447 -10.55 -15.57 -3.85
C VAL A 447 -10.19 -14.70 -5.08
N PRO A 448 -9.73 -13.46 -4.87
CA PRO A 448 -9.55 -12.52 -5.98
C PRO A 448 -8.36 -12.92 -6.88
N PRO A 449 -8.31 -12.43 -8.13
CA PRO A 449 -7.23 -12.75 -9.06
C PRO A 449 -5.88 -12.18 -8.61
N ARG A 450 -4.77 -12.75 -9.10
CA ARG A 450 -3.39 -12.38 -8.71
C ARG A 450 -3.10 -10.88 -8.82
N GLU A 451 -3.68 -10.22 -9.82
CA GLU A 451 -3.57 -8.78 -10.06
C GLU A 451 -4.13 -7.95 -8.89
N PHE A 452 -5.13 -8.46 -8.17
CA PHE A 452 -5.68 -7.80 -6.99
C PHE A 452 -4.65 -7.71 -5.85
N PHE A 453 -3.92 -8.79 -5.58
CA PHE A 453 -2.84 -8.79 -4.58
C PHE A 453 -1.73 -7.80 -4.97
N ALA A 454 -1.38 -7.72 -6.26
CA ALA A 454 -0.41 -6.75 -6.75
C ALA A 454 -0.87 -5.29 -6.55
N LEU A 455 -2.15 -4.98 -6.80
CA LEU A 455 -2.74 -3.67 -6.51
C LEU A 455 -2.71 -3.37 -5.01
N LEU A 456 -3.13 -4.32 -4.17
CA LEU A 456 -3.21 -4.20 -2.71
C LEU A 456 -1.84 -3.89 -2.06
N HIS A 457 -0.81 -4.65 -2.47
CA HIS A 457 0.56 -4.46 -1.98
C HIS A 457 1.13 -3.09 -2.36
N LYS A 458 0.81 -2.58 -3.57
CA LYS A 458 1.26 -1.26 -4.02
C LYS A 458 0.51 -0.11 -3.34
N SER A 459 -0.80 -0.25 -3.09
CA SER A 459 -1.62 0.86 -2.59
C SER A 459 -1.66 1.05 -1.08
N VAL A 460 -1.48 -0.01 -0.28
CA VAL A 460 -1.72 0.07 1.17
C VAL A 460 -0.50 -0.27 2.02
N TYR A 461 0.46 -1.04 1.50
CA TYR A 461 1.60 -1.50 2.30
C TYR A 461 2.82 -0.55 2.30
N SER A 462 2.94 0.32 1.29
CA SER A 462 4.14 1.14 1.06
C SER A 462 4.34 2.28 2.08
N SER A 463 3.28 2.94 2.56
CA SER A 463 3.37 3.91 3.67
C SER A 463 2.91 3.34 5.02
N SER A 464 3.66 3.62 6.09
CA SER A 464 3.24 3.43 7.49
C SER A 464 2.52 4.66 8.07
N VAL A 465 2.60 5.81 7.38
CA VAL A 465 2.03 7.08 7.81
C VAL A 465 0.52 6.94 7.96
N GLY A 466 0.01 7.25 9.15
CA GLY A 466 -1.42 7.20 9.45
C GLY A 466 -2.04 5.79 9.54
N LYS A 467 -1.32 4.70 9.27
CA LYS A 467 -1.87 3.32 9.26
C LYS A 467 -1.25 2.46 10.39
N PRO A 468 -1.72 2.60 11.66
CA PRO A 468 -1.05 2.03 12.83
C PRO A 468 -1.22 0.51 12.99
N TYR A 469 -2.08 -0.16 12.21
CA TYR A 469 -2.19 -1.61 12.22
C TYR A 469 -1.65 -2.17 10.90
N ARG A 470 -0.87 -3.26 10.98
CA ARG A 470 -0.50 -4.08 9.83
C ARG A 470 -0.94 -5.52 10.08
N GLY A 471 -1.29 -6.22 9.02
CA GLY A 471 -1.53 -7.64 9.07
C GLY A 471 -1.10 -8.35 7.80
N TYR A 472 -0.91 -9.66 7.93
CA TYR A 472 -0.64 -10.54 6.81
C TYR A 472 -1.48 -11.81 6.90
N LYS A 473 -1.73 -12.43 5.75
CA LYS A 473 -2.33 -13.77 5.66
C LYS A 473 -1.64 -14.55 4.54
N LEU A 474 -1.24 -15.79 4.83
CA LEU A 474 -0.69 -16.71 3.83
C LEU A 474 -1.79 -17.69 3.42
N PHE A 475 -2.11 -17.72 2.14
CA PHE A 475 -3.04 -18.66 1.53
C PHE A 475 -2.27 -19.92 1.14
N VAL A 476 -2.26 -20.88 2.06
CA VAL A 476 -1.75 -22.24 1.88
C VAL A 476 -2.91 -23.21 1.97
N LYS A 477 -2.84 -24.33 1.25
CA LYS A 477 -3.77 -25.44 1.44
C LYS A 477 -3.68 -25.96 2.89
N ASP A 478 -4.83 -26.14 3.53
CA ASP A 478 -5.01 -26.74 4.86
C ASP A 478 -4.24 -26.08 6.02
N GLN A 479 -3.76 -24.82 5.86
CA GLN A 479 -3.09 -24.06 6.92
C GLN A 479 -3.53 -22.60 6.93
N GLU A 480 -3.98 -22.12 8.09
CA GLU A 480 -4.23 -20.69 8.32
C GLU A 480 -3.03 -20.06 9.05
N VAL A 481 -2.28 -19.22 8.33
CA VAL A 481 -1.23 -18.38 8.93
C VAL A 481 -1.62 -16.92 8.74
N SER A 482 -1.98 -16.25 9.83
CA SER A 482 -2.24 -14.81 9.83
C SER A 482 -1.83 -14.15 11.15
N GLU A 483 -1.44 -12.88 11.08
CA GLU A 483 -1.19 -12.02 12.24
C GLU A 483 -1.71 -10.61 11.94
N ILE A 484 -2.25 -9.93 12.96
CA ILE A 484 -2.54 -8.49 12.90
C ILE A 484 -1.91 -7.83 14.14
N LYS A 485 -1.03 -6.86 13.90
CA LYS A 485 -0.24 -6.19 14.92
C LYS A 485 -0.33 -4.66 14.81
N LYS A 486 -0.39 -4.00 15.96
CA LYS A 486 -0.24 -2.55 16.06
C LYS A 486 1.24 -2.19 16.00
N LEU A 487 1.61 -1.26 15.13
CA LEU A 487 2.98 -0.77 14.99
C LEU A 487 3.36 0.15 16.17
N THR A 488 4.61 0.01 16.63
CA THR A 488 5.32 1.05 17.37
C THR A 488 6.02 1.98 16.38
N LEU A 489 6.20 3.25 16.74
CA LEU A 489 6.91 4.26 15.92
C LEU A 489 8.44 4.18 16.13
N GLU A 490 8.96 2.96 16.20
CA GLU A 490 10.38 2.69 16.45
C GLU A 490 11.08 2.41 15.12
N ASP A 491 12.28 2.95 14.94
CA ASP A 491 13.15 2.57 13.83
C ASP A 491 13.61 1.12 14.03
N ARG A 492 13.26 0.24 13.07
CA ARG A 492 13.55 -1.19 13.14
C ARG A 492 14.50 -1.58 12.00
N PRO A 493 15.83 -1.46 12.19
CA PRO A 493 16.80 -1.73 11.14
C PRO A 493 16.78 -3.20 10.73
N VAL A 494 16.93 -3.46 9.43
CA VAL A 494 16.97 -4.80 8.85
C VAL A 494 18.40 -5.34 8.89
N TRP A 495 18.58 -6.55 9.45
CA TRP A 495 19.89 -7.21 9.51
C TRP A 495 19.89 -8.52 8.75
N TYR A 496 20.88 -8.73 7.88
CA TYR A 496 21.11 -10.01 7.23
C TYR A 496 22.17 -10.80 7.98
N ILE A 497 21.81 -12.03 8.39
CA ILE A 497 22.66 -12.95 9.14
C ILE A 497 22.98 -14.15 8.23
N PHE A 498 24.21 -14.22 7.72
CA PHE A 498 24.64 -15.30 6.83
C PHE A 498 25.26 -16.44 7.63
N SER A 499 24.52 -17.55 7.77
CA SER A 499 25.00 -18.74 8.48
C SER A 499 26.14 -19.46 7.74
N GLY A 500 26.94 -20.21 8.50
CA GLY A 500 28.03 -21.02 7.97
C GLY A 500 27.65 -22.46 7.64
N MET A 501 28.64 -23.35 7.70
CA MET A 501 28.45 -24.80 7.56
C MET A 501 27.57 -25.37 8.68
N GLY A 502 26.80 -26.42 8.37
CA GLY A 502 25.82 -27.05 9.25
C GLY A 502 24.37 -26.72 8.91
N THR A 503 24.13 -25.84 7.92
CA THR A 503 22.80 -25.48 7.41
C THR A 503 22.38 -26.26 6.16
N GLN A 504 23.28 -27.06 5.58
CA GLN A 504 22.99 -27.89 4.42
C GLN A 504 22.06 -29.07 4.75
N TRP A 505 21.10 -29.35 3.87
CA TRP A 505 20.23 -30.53 3.95
C TRP A 505 19.82 -31.01 2.53
N PRO A 506 19.43 -32.29 2.35
CA PRO A 506 19.06 -32.82 1.04
C PRO A 506 17.86 -32.07 0.45
N CYS A 507 17.92 -31.72 -0.84
CA CYS A 507 16.84 -31.01 -1.54
C CYS A 507 16.55 -29.58 -1.03
N MET A 508 17.51 -28.91 -0.36
CA MET A 508 17.26 -27.63 0.34
C MET A 508 16.76 -26.45 -0.51
N ALA A 509 16.94 -26.49 -1.84
CA ALA A 509 16.39 -25.48 -2.75
C ALA A 509 14.98 -25.83 -3.28
N LYS A 510 14.57 -27.10 -3.22
CA LYS A 510 13.49 -27.69 -4.04
C LYS A 510 12.17 -26.92 -4.00
N GLN A 511 11.75 -26.45 -2.82
CA GLN A 511 10.50 -25.71 -2.68
C GLN A 511 10.58 -24.29 -3.29
N LEU A 512 11.70 -23.60 -3.10
CA LEU A 512 11.91 -22.24 -3.58
C LEU A 512 12.21 -22.17 -5.09
N MET A 513 12.57 -23.29 -5.73
CA MET A 513 12.66 -23.38 -7.21
C MET A 513 11.34 -23.08 -7.94
N ASN A 514 10.20 -23.06 -7.25
CA ASN A 514 8.93 -22.58 -7.83
C ASN A 514 8.89 -21.04 -7.98
N LEU A 515 9.79 -20.29 -7.32
CA LEU A 515 9.96 -18.85 -7.49
C LEU A 515 10.97 -18.59 -8.60
N GLU A 516 10.55 -17.99 -9.71
CA GLU A 516 11.40 -17.81 -10.90
C GLU A 516 12.69 -17.04 -10.62
N VAL A 517 12.67 -16.02 -9.76
CA VAL A 517 13.88 -15.26 -9.35
C VAL A 517 14.88 -16.15 -8.62
N PHE A 518 14.41 -17.00 -7.72
CA PHE A 518 15.24 -17.97 -7.00
C PHE A 518 15.81 -19.01 -7.96
N ALA A 519 14.95 -19.59 -8.82
CA ALA A 519 15.34 -20.60 -9.79
C ALA A 519 16.37 -20.07 -10.82
N SER A 520 16.18 -18.85 -11.30
CA SER A 520 17.14 -18.16 -12.17
C SER A 520 18.47 -17.88 -11.49
N SER A 521 18.46 -17.55 -10.19
CA SER A 521 19.70 -17.37 -9.42
C SER A 521 20.47 -18.67 -9.20
N ILE A 522 19.77 -19.79 -8.94
CA ILE A 522 20.37 -21.12 -8.85
C ILE A 522 20.94 -21.55 -10.22
N ARG A 523 20.19 -21.37 -11.33
CA ARG A 523 20.68 -21.67 -12.70
C ARG A 523 21.97 -20.91 -13.03
N ARG A 524 21.97 -19.58 -12.83
CA ARG A 524 23.15 -18.72 -12.99
C ARG A 524 24.34 -19.15 -12.10
N SER A 525 24.08 -19.74 -10.94
CA SER A 525 25.12 -20.29 -10.06
C SER A 525 25.62 -21.66 -10.54
N ALA A 526 24.77 -22.45 -11.21
CA ALA A 526 25.12 -23.75 -11.78
C ALA A 526 25.97 -23.59 -13.04
N GLU A 527 25.61 -22.66 -13.93
CA GLU A 527 26.38 -22.31 -15.14
C GLU A 527 27.86 -21.98 -14.83
N VAL A 528 28.13 -21.33 -13.69
CA VAL A 528 29.50 -21.02 -13.21
C VAL A 528 30.28 -22.28 -12.77
N LEU A 529 29.57 -23.34 -12.41
CA LEU A 529 30.13 -24.59 -11.89
C LEU A 529 30.20 -25.73 -12.93
N GLU A 530 29.49 -25.62 -14.05
CA GLU A 530 29.57 -26.57 -15.17
C GLU A 530 31.02 -26.88 -15.62
N PRO A 531 31.94 -25.89 -15.79
CA PRO A 531 33.33 -26.17 -16.19
C PRO A 531 34.12 -27.00 -15.18
N TYR A 532 33.61 -27.15 -13.96
CA TYR A 532 34.21 -27.91 -12.86
C TYR A 532 33.52 -29.26 -12.62
N GLY A 533 32.58 -29.66 -13.48
CA GLY A 533 31.92 -30.96 -13.44
C GLY A 533 30.88 -31.13 -12.33
N LEU A 534 30.32 -30.04 -11.80
CA LEU A 534 29.34 -30.06 -10.72
C LEU A 534 27.92 -29.71 -11.22
N ASP A 535 27.01 -30.68 -11.16
CA ASP A 535 25.57 -30.39 -11.29
C ASP A 535 25.03 -29.82 -9.96
N LEU A 536 25.20 -28.51 -9.78
CA LEU A 536 24.66 -27.80 -8.62
C LEU A 536 23.13 -27.98 -8.51
N THR A 537 22.42 -28.05 -9.62
CA THR A 537 20.94 -28.09 -9.62
C THR A 537 20.45 -29.41 -9.04
N ASP A 538 21.01 -30.54 -9.47
CA ASP A 538 20.67 -31.86 -8.90
C ASP A 538 21.03 -31.95 -7.41
N ILE A 539 22.23 -31.44 -7.03
CA ILE A 539 22.69 -31.40 -5.63
C ILE A 539 21.68 -30.67 -4.73
N VAL A 540 21.20 -29.48 -5.13
CA VAL A 540 20.31 -28.68 -4.28
C VAL A 540 18.82 -29.02 -4.39
N THR A 541 18.38 -29.75 -5.44
CA THR A 541 16.94 -30.05 -5.67
C THR A 541 16.55 -31.51 -5.46
N ASN A 542 17.43 -32.46 -5.79
CA ASN A 542 17.19 -33.90 -5.63
C ASN A 542 18.08 -34.53 -4.54
N GLY A 543 19.08 -33.79 -4.05
CA GLY A 543 20.00 -34.25 -3.02
C GLY A 543 21.21 -35.03 -3.54
N GLY A 544 21.44 -35.02 -4.87
CA GLY A 544 22.52 -35.74 -5.53
C GLY A 544 22.18 -37.22 -5.76
N THR A 545 21.71 -37.56 -6.96
CA THR A 545 21.48 -38.97 -7.36
C THR A 545 22.24 -39.36 -8.62
N ILE A 546 23.53 -39.69 -8.45
CA ILE A 546 24.34 -40.64 -9.24
C ILE A 546 25.57 -40.96 -8.36
N GLU A 547 26.13 -42.17 -8.48
CA GLU A 547 27.12 -42.79 -7.57
C GLU A 547 28.47 -42.06 -7.42
N SER A 548 28.68 -40.93 -8.11
CA SER A 548 29.87 -40.07 -8.00
C SER A 548 29.74 -38.93 -6.98
N ASN A 549 28.53 -38.48 -6.64
CA ASN A 549 28.31 -37.30 -5.78
C ASN A 549 28.24 -37.67 -4.28
N SER A 550 29.30 -38.29 -3.75
CA SER A 550 29.46 -38.43 -2.30
C SER A 550 29.52 -37.04 -1.63
N ARG A 551 28.75 -36.85 -0.55
CA ARG A 551 28.61 -35.57 0.17
C ARG A 551 29.97 -35.08 0.68
N ASN A 552 30.54 -34.10 -0.02
CA ASN A 552 31.90 -33.60 0.18
C ASN A 552 31.93 -32.10 0.51
N VAL A 553 33.09 -31.57 0.89
CA VAL A 553 33.20 -30.18 1.35
C VAL A 553 32.94 -29.17 0.22
N ILE A 554 33.26 -29.51 -1.04
CA ILE A 554 32.94 -28.66 -2.20
C ILE A 554 31.43 -28.51 -2.35
N SER A 555 30.70 -29.61 -2.48
CA SER A 555 29.25 -29.60 -2.70
C SER A 555 28.51 -28.88 -1.57
N VAL A 556 28.93 -29.05 -0.31
CA VAL A 556 28.40 -28.30 0.83
C VAL A 556 28.62 -26.80 0.69
N PHE A 557 29.83 -26.32 0.40
CA PHE A 557 30.10 -24.89 0.30
C PHE A 557 29.40 -24.23 -0.89
N VAL A 558 29.43 -24.84 -2.09
CA VAL A 558 28.78 -24.24 -3.28
C VAL A 558 27.26 -24.21 -3.14
N SER A 559 26.66 -25.23 -2.50
CA SER A 559 25.22 -25.27 -2.24
C SER A 559 24.78 -24.19 -1.27
N ILE A 560 25.51 -24.01 -0.16
CA ILE A 560 25.24 -22.92 0.81
C ILE A 560 25.37 -21.57 0.11
N ALA A 561 26.42 -21.37 -0.69
CA ALA A 561 26.64 -20.12 -1.40
C ALA A 561 25.51 -19.81 -2.40
N ALA A 562 25.17 -20.75 -3.28
CA ALA A 562 24.12 -20.56 -4.28
C ALA A 562 22.75 -20.24 -3.65
N VAL A 563 22.37 -20.94 -2.58
CA VAL A 563 21.11 -20.67 -1.88
C VAL A 563 21.14 -19.30 -1.16
N GLN A 564 22.28 -18.89 -0.60
CA GLN A 564 22.41 -17.55 -0.01
C GLN A 564 22.30 -16.44 -1.06
N ILE A 565 22.89 -16.61 -2.24
CA ILE A 565 22.72 -15.70 -3.39
C ILE A 565 21.24 -15.61 -3.78
N ALA A 566 20.59 -16.77 -3.99
CA ALA A 566 19.19 -16.83 -4.42
C ALA A 566 18.20 -16.23 -3.40
N ILE A 567 18.46 -16.36 -2.09
CA ILE A 567 17.68 -15.68 -1.05
C ILE A 567 17.87 -14.16 -1.12
N VAL A 568 19.11 -13.68 -1.32
CA VAL A 568 19.41 -12.25 -1.45
C VAL A 568 18.75 -11.65 -2.69
N ASP A 569 18.76 -12.34 -3.84
CA ASP A 569 18.03 -11.90 -5.04
C ASP A 569 16.52 -11.79 -4.78
N VAL A 570 15.91 -12.77 -4.10
CA VAL A 570 14.47 -12.72 -3.75
C VAL A 570 14.16 -11.55 -2.82
N LEU A 571 15.00 -11.27 -1.84
CA LEU A 571 14.83 -10.12 -0.93
C LEU A 571 14.98 -8.79 -1.67
N ASN A 572 15.95 -8.68 -2.58
CA ASN A 572 16.16 -7.51 -3.41
C ASN A 572 15.00 -7.25 -4.38
N GLU A 573 14.44 -8.28 -5.01
CA GLU A 573 13.27 -8.19 -5.91
C GLU A 573 12.05 -7.59 -5.19
N ILE A 574 11.81 -8.00 -3.94
CA ILE A 574 10.72 -7.44 -3.12
C ILE A 574 11.08 -6.14 -2.40
N GLY A 575 12.27 -5.57 -2.67
CA GLY A 575 12.71 -4.27 -2.18
C GLY A 575 13.17 -4.24 -0.72
N ILE A 576 13.53 -5.38 -0.14
CA ILE A 576 14.14 -5.44 1.20
C ILE A 576 15.66 -5.33 1.03
N THR A 577 16.27 -4.38 1.74
CA THR A 577 17.71 -4.17 1.81
C THR A 577 18.18 -4.15 3.27
N PRO A 578 19.43 -4.55 3.57
CA PRO A 578 19.95 -4.55 4.92
C PRO A 578 20.50 -3.18 5.34
N ASP A 579 20.24 -2.80 6.59
CA ASP A 579 20.97 -1.75 7.30
C ASP A 579 22.30 -2.27 7.87
N GLY A 580 22.36 -3.57 8.21
CA GLY A 580 23.54 -4.25 8.73
C GLY A 580 23.67 -5.68 8.21
N ILE A 581 24.91 -6.13 8.03
CA ILE A 581 25.25 -7.45 7.48
C ILE A 581 26.30 -8.09 8.39
N ILE A 582 26.09 -9.35 8.77
CA ILE A 582 27.07 -10.15 9.53
C ILE A 582 27.01 -11.62 9.07
N GLY A 583 28.18 -12.26 9.04
CA GLY A 583 28.33 -13.64 8.56
C GLY A 583 29.07 -14.50 9.56
N HIS A 584 28.74 -15.78 9.58
CA HIS A 584 29.41 -16.80 10.38
C HIS A 584 30.21 -17.72 9.46
N SER A 585 31.52 -17.84 9.69
CA SER A 585 32.39 -18.74 8.90
C SER A 585 32.28 -18.44 7.39
N VAL A 586 31.98 -19.45 6.56
CA VAL A 586 31.75 -19.32 5.11
C VAL A 586 30.62 -18.34 4.74
N GLY A 587 29.71 -18.02 5.68
CA GLY A 587 28.69 -16.98 5.50
C GLY A 587 29.24 -15.56 5.28
N GLU A 588 30.51 -15.27 5.59
CA GLU A 588 31.14 -14.02 5.15
C GLU A 588 31.20 -13.88 3.61
N LEU A 589 31.09 -14.98 2.84
CA LEU A 589 30.92 -14.91 1.38
C LEU A 589 29.53 -14.36 1.00
N GLY A 590 28.46 -14.83 1.64
CA GLY A 590 27.10 -14.29 1.48
C GLY A 590 27.01 -12.81 1.87
N CYS A 591 27.75 -12.42 2.90
CA CYS A 591 27.90 -11.02 3.27
C CYS A 591 28.55 -10.19 2.15
N ALA A 592 29.61 -10.70 1.53
CA ALA A 592 30.29 -10.00 0.43
C ALA A 592 29.35 -9.79 -0.77
N TYR A 593 28.47 -10.74 -1.08
CA TYR A 593 27.47 -10.60 -2.13
C TYR A 593 26.38 -9.59 -1.77
N ALA A 594 25.79 -9.68 -0.56
CA ALA A 594 24.77 -8.74 -0.10
C ALA A 594 25.28 -7.30 0.10
N ASP A 595 26.57 -7.13 0.40
CA ASP A 595 27.27 -5.84 0.48
C ASP A 595 27.55 -5.22 -0.91
N GLY A 596 27.30 -5.95 -2.00
CA GLY A 596 27.70 -5.57 -3.36
C GLY A 596 29.21 -5.64 -3.60
N SER A 597 29.97 -6.16 -2.63
CA SER A 597 31.42 -6.37 -2.73
C SER A 597 31.79 -7.48 -3.71
N PHE A 598 30.92 -8.47 -3.90
CA PHE A 598 31.11 -9.64 -4.78
C PHE A 598 29.99 -9.77 -5.82
N THR A 599 30.32 -10.25 -7.02
CA THR A 599 29.33 -10.81 -7.95
C THR A 599 28.89 -12.22 -7.52
N ALA A 600 27.78 -12.72 -8.06
CA ALA A 600 27.34 -14.09 -7.83
C ALA A 600 28.41 -15.12 -8.25
N GLU A 601 29.02 -14.93 -9.42
CA GLU A 601 30.15 -15.73 -9.93
C GLU A 601 31.33 -15.73 -8.94
N GLN A 602 31.76 -14.56 -8.46
CA GLN A 602 32.86 -14.45 -7.50
C GLN A 602 32.56 -15.17 -6.19
N MET A 603 31.31 -15.11 -5.70
CA MET A 603 30.89 -15.82 -4.50
C MET A 603 30.86 -17.34 -4.69
N VAL A 604 30.31 -17.83 -5.80
CA VAL A 604 30.24 -19.26 -6.13
C VAL A 604 31.64 -19.84 -6.33
N LEU A 605 32.50 -19.18 -7.11
CA LEU A 605 33.89 -19.59 -7.29
C LEU A 605 34.69 -19.53 -5.98
N ALA A 606 34.46 -18.53 -5.12
CA ALA A 606 35.11 -18.47 -3.81
C ALA A 606 34.69 -19.64 -2.91
N ALA A 607 33.43 -20.07 -2.96
CA ALA A 607 32.95 -21.25 -2.25
C ALA A 607 33.54 -22.55 -2.82
N TYR A 608 33.57 -22.69 -4.16
CA TYR A 608 34.19 -23.83 -4.86
C TYR A 608 35.66 -23.98 -4.50
N TRP A 609 36.46 -22.92 -4.69
CA TRP A 609 37.91 -22.96 -4.42
C TRP A 609 38.24 -23.12 -2.94
N ARG A 610 37.37 -22.65 -2.03
CA ARG A 610 37.47 -22.92 -0.59
C ARG A 610 37.32 -24.41 -0.28
N GLY A 611 36.39 -25.10 -0.93
CA GLY A 611 36.25 -26.56 -0.80
C GLY A 611 37.40 -27.31 -1.48
N LYS A 612 37.71 -26.94 -2.72
CA LYS A 612 38.72 -27.63 -3.55
C LYS A 612 40.12 -27.56 -2.93
N SER A 613 40.48 -26.42 -2.34
CA SER A 613 41.75 -26.24 -1.61
C SER A 613 41.86 -27.12 -0.35
N ILE A 614 40.73 -27.51 0.25
CA ILE A 614 40.70 -28.42 1.41
C ILE A 614 40.89 -29.86 0.93
N GLU A 615 40.12 -30.32 -0.06
CA GLU A 615 40.22 -31.67 -0.62
C GLU A 615 41.62 -31.95 -1.19
N ASP A 616 42.16 -31.03 -1.98
CA ASP A 616 43.48 -31.20 -2.62
C ASP A 616 44.64 -31.20 -1.62
N SER A 617 44.43 -30.86 -0.34
CA SER A 617 45.49 -30.70 0.66
C SER A 617 45.67 -31.89 1.61
N ASN A 618 44.94 -32.99 1.43
CA ASN A 618 45.08 -34.24 2.20
C ASN A 618 45.19 -33.99 3.73
N LEU A 619 44.26 -33.20 4.27
CA LEU A 619 44.25 -32.85 5.70
C LEU A 619 43.96 -34.07 6.58
N GLU A 620 44.44 -34.03 7.82
CA GLU A 620 44.09 -34.99 8.86
C GLU A 620 42.58 -34.95 9.18
N THR A 621 42.02 -36.09 9.55
CA THR A 621 40.61 -36.21 9.91
C THR A 621 40.31 -35.46 11.21
N GLY A 622 39.61 -34.34 11.09
CA GLY A 622 39.18 -33.50 12.19
C GLY A 622 37.70 -33.67 12.56
N ALA A 623 37.30 -33.02 13.65
CA ALA A 623 35.92 -32.86 14.04
C ALA A 623 35.68 -31.48 14.67
N MET A 624 34.42 -31.08 14.77
CA MET A 624 33.99 -29.86 15.44
C MET A 624 32.78 -30.14 16.34
N ALA A 625 32.70 -29.46 17.48
CA ALA A 625 31.59 -29.60 18.42
C ALA A 625 31.22 -28.26 19.05
N ALA A 626 29.93 -27.94 19.10
CA ALA A 626 29.39 -26.81 19.82
C ALA A 626 29.15 -27.20 21.30
N LEU A 627 29.71 -26.43 22.21
CA LEU A 627 29.71 -26.65 23.65
C LEU A 627 28.91 -25.55 24.36
N GLY A 628 28.14 -25.92 25.39
CA GLY A 628 27.40 -25.02 26.27
C GLY A 628 28.29 -24.42 27.37
N ILE A 629 29.37 -23.75 26.98
CA ILE A 629 30.35 -23.10 27.88
C ILE A 629 30.80 -21.76 27.31
N THR A 630 31.30 -20.88 28.18
CA THR A 630 31.86 -19.58 27.80
C THR A 630 33.20 -19.72 27.06
N TRP A 631 33.58 -18.69 26.28
CA TRP A 631 34.89 -18.63 25.61
C TRP A 631 36.07 -18.78 26.59
N SER A 632 35.97 -18.20 27.79
CA SER A 632 37.01 -18.33 28.82
C SER A 632 37.11 -19.75 29.36
N GLN A 633 35.98 -20.46 29.53
CA GLN A 633 36.00 -21.86 29.97
C GLN A 633 36.63 -22.73 28.88
N ALA A 634 36.19 -22.61 27.63
CA ALA A 634 36.76 -23.36 26.51
C ALA A 634 38.28 -23.15 26.39
N THR A 635 38.76 -21.90 26.50
CA THR A 635 40.19 -21.57 26.46
C THR A 635 40.98 -22.22 27.60
N ASN A 636 40.35 -22.47 28.76
CA ASN A 636 41.00 -23.05 29.93
C ASN A 636 40.93 -24.58 29.99
N CYS A 637 39.89 -25.20 29.41
CA CYS A 637 39.64 -26.65 29.52
C CYS A 637 39.92 -27.44 28.24
N CYS A 638 40.10 -26.80 27.08
CA CYS A 638 40.48 -27.50 25.85
C CYS A 638 41.87 -28.15 25.98
N PRO A 639 42.02 -29.44 25.60
CA PRO A 639 43.30 -30.08 25.32
C PRO A 639 44.15 -29.30 24.31
N ILE A 640 45.48 -29.51 24.34
CA ILE A 640 46.46 -28.73 23.57
C ILE A 640 46.31 -28.81 22.04
N ASP A 641 45.64 -29.85 21.56
CA ASP A 641 45.32 -30.12 20.15
C ASP A 641 43.89 -29.71 19.76
N ILE A 642 43.10 -29.15 20.68
CA ILE A 642 41.73 -28.70 20.46
C ILE A 642 41.65 -27.18 20.67
N PHE A 643 41.03 -26.49 19.72
CA PHE A 643 40.97 -25.03 19.69
C PHE A 643 39.54 -24.53 19.85
N PRO A 644 39.27 -23.54 20.73
CA PRO A 644 38.10 -22.69 20.63
C PRO A 644 38.12 -21.97 19.28
N SER A 645 37.12 -22.22 18.44
CA SER A 645 37.11 -21.83 17.01
C SER A 645 36.00 -20.85 16.64
N CYS A 646 34.80 -20.97 17.23
CA CYS A 646 33.70 -20.04 17.00
C CYS A 646 33.08 -19.60 18.33
N HIS A 647 33.05 -18.29 18.60
CA HIS A 647 32.29 -17.72 19.72
C HIS A 647 30.88 -17.41 19.23
N ASN A 648 29.93 -18.31 19.47
CA ASN A 648 28.58 -18.22 18.88
C ASN A 648 27.65 -17.37 19.75
N ALA A 649 27.74 -17.53 21.07
CA ALA A 649 27.04 -16.77 22.10
C ALA A 649 27.87 -16.75 23.39
N GLU A 650 27.46 -15.98 24.40
CA GLU A 650 28.15 -15.89 25.70
C GLU A 650 28.37 -17.26 26.35
N ASP A 651 27.41 -18.17 26.17
CA ASP A 651 27.37 -19.55 26.69
C ASP A 651 27.52 -20.62 25.59
N SER A 652 27.95 -20.25 24.37
CA SER A 652 28.08 -21.20 23.26
C SER A 652 29.36 -21.01 22.45
N VAL A 653 30.22 -22.03 22.47
CA VAL A 653 31.51 -22.04 21.77
C VAL A 653 31.65 -23.30 20.93
N THR A 654 32.00 -23.17 19.65
CA THR A 654 32.41 -24.31 18.83
C THR A 654 33.91 -24.54 18.98
N VAL A 655 34.31 -25.75 19.33
CA VAL A 655 35.70 -26.22 19.34
C VAL A 655 36.03 -27.06 18.10
N SER A 656 37.32 -27.19 17.79
CA SER A 656 37.83 -27.81 16.56
C SER A 656 39.18 -28.48 16.80
N GLY A 657 39.38 -29.70 16.30
CA GLY A 657 40.63 -30.46 16.50
C GLY A 657 40.59 -31.86 15.86
N PRO A 658 41.59 -32.72 16.13
CA PRO A 658 41.61 -34.10 15.64
C PRO A 658 40.37 -34.87 16.09
N LYS A 659 39.82 -35.73 15.21
CA LYS A 659 38.52 -36.38 15.44
C LYS A 659 38.46 -37.16 16.76
N ASP A 660 39.48 -37.93 17.07
CA ASP A 660 39.50 -38.78 18.26
C ASP A 660 39.69 -37.97 19.55
N SER A 661 40.55 -36.95 19.53
CA SER A 661 40.73 -36.01 20.65
C SER A 661 39.46 -35.24 20.95
N VAL A 662 38.79 -34.71 19.92
CA VAL A 662 37.50 -34.02 20.05
C VAL A 662 36.45 -34.97 20.63
N LYS A 663 36.39 -36.21 20.18
CA LYS A 663 35.46 -37.21 20.75
C LYS A 663 35.70 -37.43 22.25
N VAL A 664 36.95 -37.70 22.66
CA VAL A 664 37.29 -37.92 24.09
C VAL A 664 36.93 -36.70 24.95
N PHE A 665 37.26 -35.49 24.48
CA PHE A 665 36.94 -34.26 25.19
C PHE A 665 35.43 -34.01 25.29
N VAL A 666 34.70 -34.24 24.20
CA VAL A 666 33.24 -34.13 24.14
C VAL A 666 32.57 -35.14 25.07
N ASP A 667 33.03 -36.39 25.11
CA ASP A 667 32.44 -37.42 25.96
C ASP A 667 32.73 -37.16 27.45
N ALA A 668 33.89 -36.59 27.80
CA ALA A 668 34.15 -36.09 29.15
C ALA A 668 33.20 -34.95 29.55
N LEU A 669 33.02 -33.93 28.69
CA LEU A 669 32.08 -32.83 28.93
C LEU A 669 30.62 -33.30 29.07
N LYS A 670 30.20 -34.33 28.31
CA LYS A 670 28.87 -34.96 28.49
C LYS A 670 28.71 -35.56 29.88
N THR A 671 29.75 -36.20 30.45
CA THR A 671 29.66 -36.73 31.84
C THR A 671 29.58 -35.64 32.91
N GLU A 672 30.07 -34.44 32.62
CA GLU A 672 29.91 -33.25 33.46
C GLU A 672 28.56 -32.51 33.27
N ASN A 673 27.64 -33.08 32.47
CA ASN A 673 26.35 -32.48 32.06
C ASN A 673 26.47 -31.16 31.29
N VAL A 674 27.60 -30.92 30.62
CA VAL A 674 27.76 -29.81 29.68
C VAL A 674 26.99 -30.13 28.40
N PHE A 675 26.24 -29.15 27.86
CA PHE A 675 25.60 -29.31 26.56
C PHE A 675 26.65 -29.50 25.47
N VAL A 676 26.52 -30.54 24.65
CA VAL A 676 27.36 -30.76 23.48
C VAL A 676 26.54 -31.16 22.27
N ARG A 677 26.85 -30.54 21.13
CA ARG A 677 26.33 -30.92 19.81
C ARG A 677 27.47 -31.01 18.80
N GLU A 678 27.69 -32.20 18.26
CA GLU A 678 28.62 -32.40 17.14
C GLU A 678 28.17 -31.61 15.90
N VAL A 679 29.14 -31.06 15.17
CA VAL A 679 28.92 -30.28 13.94
C VAL A 679 29.39 -31.13 12.76
N ASP A 680 28.52 -31.36 11.78
CA ASP A 680 28.89 -32.00 10.52
C ASP A 680 29.85 -31.09 9.73
N SER A 681 31.14 -31.34 9.93
CA SER A 681 32.24 -30.60 9.31
C SER A 681 32.88 -31.34 8.12
N CYS A 682 32.19 -32.34 7.56
CA CYS A 682 32.71 -33.24 6.52
C CYS A 682 34.05 -33.91 6.89
N GLY A 683 34.35 -34.08 8.19
CA GLY A 683 35.60 -34.67 8.67
C GLY A 683 36.78 -33.70 8.77
N TYR A 684 36.54 -32.38 8.77
CA TYR A 684 37.59 -31.36 8.87
C TYR A 684 37.48 -30.51 10.15
N ALA A 685 38.62 -30.05 10.66
CA ALA A 685 38.70 -29.15 11.81
C ALA A 685 38.85 -27.68 11.35
N PHE A 686 37.76 -27.04 10.91
CA PHE A 686 37.81 -25.65 10.45
C PHE A 686 38.17 -24.65 11.57
N HIS A 687 38.68 -23.48 11.19
CA HIS A 687 39.08 -22.38 12.11
C HIS A 687 40.08 -22.81 13.18
N SER A 688 41.02 -23.66 12.79
CA SER A 688 42.09 -24.21 13.63
C SER A 688 43.42 -24.25 12.85
N GLN A 689 44.48 -24.76 13.46
CA GLN A 689 45.74 -25.00 12.76
C GLN A 689 45.65 -26.11 11.68
N TYR A 690 44.69 -27.02 11.76
CA TYR A 690 44.60 -28.19 10.89
C TYR A 690 44.23 -27.86 9.43
N VAL A 691 43.67 -26.67 9.18
CA VAL A 691 43.36 -26.17 7.82
C VAL A 691 44.48 -25.32 7.19
N LEU A 692 45.61 -25.14 7.88
CA LEU A 692 46.73 -24.34 7.36
C LEU A 692 47.32 -24.82 6.02
N PRO A 693 47.45 -26.14 5.73
CA PRO A 693 47.98 -26.60 4.44
C PRO A 693 47.16 -26.15 3.22
N ALA A 694 45.86 -25.87 3.40
CA ALA A 694 44.97 -25.38 2.33
C ALA A 694 45.11 -23.88 2.03
N VAL A 695 45.75 -23.09 2.91
CA VAL A 695 45.82 -21.61 2.79
C VAL A 695 46.49 -21.17 1.49
N GLY A 696 47.61 -21.77 1.11
CA GLY A 696 48.37 -21.36 -0.08
C GLY A 696 47.58 -21.57 -1.38
N LYS A 697 46.93 -22.73 -1.51
CA LYS A 697 46.07 -23.05 -2.66
C LYS A 697 44.89 -22.09 -2.77
N LEU A 698 44.25 -21.80 -1.64
CA LEU A 698 43.13 -20.86 -1.57
C LEU A 698 43.56 -19.42 -1.89
N GLN A 699 44.74 -19.00 -1.44
CA GLN A 699 45.32 -17.70 -1.78
C GLN A 699 45.48 -17.55 -3.29
N THR A 700 46.18 -18.48 -3.94
CA THR A 700 46.40 -18.47 -5.39
C THR A 700 45.07 -18.48 -6.17
N ALA A 701 44.10 -19.28 -5.74
CA ALA A 701 42.79 -19.35 -6.40
C ALA A 701 41.97 -18.05 -6.30
N LEU A 702 42.18 -17.23 -5.26
CA LEU A 702 41.38 -16.03 -4.99
C LEU A 702 42.11 -14.71 -5.26
N GLU A 703 43.33 -14.71 -5.81
CA GLU A 703 44.14 -13.48 -6.00
C GLU A 703 43.43 -12.37 -6.80
N LYS A 704 42.57 -12.78 -7.73
CA LYS A 704 41.78 -11.90 -8.62
C LYS A 704 40.48 -11.38 -7.97
N SER A 705 40.03 -12.00 -6.89
CA SER A 705 38.75 -11.67 -6.21
C SER A 705 38.97 -10.65 -5.10
N ARG A 706 39.29 -9.40 -5.46
CA ARG A 706 39.56 -8.32 -4.48
C ARG A 706 38.38 -7.34 -4.40
N SER A 707 37.89 -7.09 -3.19
CA SER A 707 36.76 -6.19 -2.93
C SER A 707 36.98 -5.29 -1.71
N THR A 708 36.17 -4.23 -1.63
CA THR A 708 36.18 -3.24 -0.54
C THR A 708 34.83 -3.20 0.15
N ARG A 709 34.81 -3.65 1.41
CA ARG A 709 33.59 -3.71 2.24
C ARG A 709 32.99 -2.34 2.50
N SER A 710 31.65 -2.27 2.52
CA SER A 710 30.94 -1.10 3.04
C SER A 710 31.04 -0.98 4.58
N ARG A 711 30.35 0.00 5.16
CA ARG A 711 30.20 0.14 6.63
C ARG A 711 29.13 -0.76 7.22
N GLN A 712 28.26 -1.36 6.40
CA GLN A 712 27.15 -2.22 6.86
C GLN A 712 27.64 -3.64 7.18
N PHE A 713 28.67 -4.13 6.48
CA PHE A 713 29.31 -5.42 6.72
C PHE A 713 30.20 -5.38 7.97
N THR A 714 29.69 -5.95 9.06
CA THR A 714 30.45 -6.28 10.27
C THR A 714 31.16 -7.61 10.09
N SER A 715 32.50 -7.60 10.12
CA SER A 715 33.31 -8.82 10.01
C SER A 715 33.30 -9.63 11.29
N THR A 716 33.32 -10.96 11.16
CA THR A 716 33.60 -11.90 12.24
C THR A 716 35.00 -12.52 12.15
N SER A 717 35.63 -12.50 10.97
CA SER A 717 37.00 -13.03 10.79
C SER A 717 38.12 -12.07 11.19
N VAL A 718 37.83 -10.78 11.37
CA VAL A 718 38.83 -9.75 11.76
C VAL A 718 38.38 -9.02 13.02
N VAL A 719 39.12 -9.19 14.10
CA VAL A 719 38.88 -8.47 15.37
C VAL A 719 38.96 -6.96 15.15
N LEU A 720 37.91 -6.25 15.56
CA LEU A 720 37.96 -4.81 15.71
C LEU A 720 38.82 -4.47 16.93
N THR A 721 40.13 -4.28 16.72
CA THR A 721 41.01 -3.73 17.75
C THR A 721 40.48 -2.35 18.15
N ALA A 722 40.02 -2.25 19.39
CA ALA A 722 39.72 -0.96 20.00
C ALA A 722 41.03 -0.16 20.07
N ALA A 723 41.08 0.98 19.40
CA ALA A 723 42.13 1.96 19.68
C ALA A 723 41.99 2.39 21.16
N PRO A 724 43.12 2.59 21.89
CA PRO A 724 43.06 2.95 23.30
C PRO A 724 42.22 4.21 23.52
N GLN A 725 41.41 4.20 24.58
CA GLN A 725 40.53 5.32 24.94
C GLN A 725 41.32 6.50 25.49
N ASP A 726 41.80 7.39 24.61
CA ASP A 726 42.41 8.65 25.01
C ASP A 726 41.61 9.89 24.54
N SER A 727 41.13 10.63 25.54
CA SER A 727 40.51 11.97 25.52
C SER A 727 39.04 12.11 25.03
N PRO A 728 38.17 12.88 25.73
CA PRO A 728 36.75 13.06 25.37
C PRO A 728 36.46 13.97 24.16
N THR A 729 37.48 14.38 23.40
CA THR A 729 37.39 15.54 22.48
C THR A 729 37.16 15.19 21.00
N GLN A 730 37.11 13.91 20.62
CA GLN A 730 36.92 13.50 19.21
C GLN A 730 35.46 13.21 18.80
N THR A 731 34.51 13.16 19.74
CA THR A 731 33.11 12.75 19.47
C THR A 731 32.37 13.67 18.48
N VAL A 732 32.83 14.90 18.26
CA VAL A 732 32.17 15.91 17.40
C VAL A 732 32.74 15.94 15.96
N ARG A 733 33.84 15.23 15.65
CA ARG A 733 34.47 15.26 14.31
C ARG A 733 34.19 14.04 13.41
N ARG A 734 33.46 13.02 13.87
CA ARG A 734 33.17 11.80 13.06
C ARG A 734 32.01 11.91 12.07
N LEU A 735 31.26 13.01 12.06
CA LEU A 735 30.12 13.21 11.14
C LEU A 735 30.53 13.67 9.72
N ASN A 736 31.79 14.04 9.48
CA ASN A 736 32.29 14.41 8.14
C ASN A 736 33.74 13.95 7.96
N GLY A 737 33.95 12.80 7.32
CA GLY A 737 35.30 12.26 7.08
C GLY A 737 35.34 10.88 6.43
N LYS A 738 36.11 10.80 5.34
CA LYS A 738 36.40 9.65 4.46
C LYS A 738 36.35 8.25 5.10
N ALA A 739 35.83 7.27 4.35
CA ALA A 739 35.90 5.87 4.73
C ALA A 739 37.34 5.35 4.71
N HIS A 740 37.78 4.70 5.79
CA HIS A 740 38.99 3.88 5.79
C HIS A 740 38.62 2.49 5.25
N SER A 741 39.09 2.17 4.03
CA SER A 741 38.85 0.88 3.40
C SER A 741 39.58 -0.24 4.16
N LYS A 742 38.85 -1.11 4.85
CA LYS A 742 39.38 -2.40 5.30
C LYS A 742 39.12 -3.45 4.22
N ARG A 743 40.19 -3.94 3.58
CA ARG A 743 40.13 -4.99 2.56
C ARG A 743 39.43 -6.24 3.10
N LEU A 744 38.88 -7.04 2.20
CA LEU A 744 38.23 -8.31 2.50
C LEU A 744 39.28 -9.44 2.32
N ASP A 745 39.88 -9.90 3.42
CA ASP A 745 40.88 -10.98 3.39
C ASP A 745 40.18 -12.36 3.36
N LEU A 746 39.91 -12.83 2.15
CA LEU A 746 39.22 -14.10 1.87
C LEU A 746 39.99 -15.36 2.32
N CYS A 747 41.26 -15.20 2.66
CA CYS A 747 42.21 -16.30 2.90
C CYS A 747 42.26 -16.74 4.38
N ASN A 748 41.33 -16.26 5.21
CA ASN A 748 41.26 -16.55 6.64
C ASN A 748 40.69 -17.94 6.91
N LEU A 749 41.50 -18.96 6.62
CA LEU A 749 41.53 -20.22 7.40
C LEU A 749 42.32 -20.03 8.71
N LYS A 750 43.12 -18.95 8.82
CA LYS A 750 43.67 -18.44 10.09
C LYS A 750 42.67 -17.49 10.77
N CYS A 751 41.92 -17.99 11.74
CA CYS A 751 41.44 -17.13 12.82
C CYS A 751 42.64 -16.74 13.69
N ARG A 752 43.28 -15.59 13.42
CA ARG A 752 44.31 -15.02 14.31
C ARG A 752 43.65 -14.36 15.53
N PHE A 753 43.21 -15.17 16.48
CA PHE A 753 43.10 -14.74 17.87
C PHE A 753 44.45 -14.97 18.54
N GLN A 754 45.29 -13.93 18.61
CA GLN A 754 46.42 -13.98 19.52
C GLN A 754 45.88 -13.94 20.95
N SER A 755 46.34 -14.87 21.78
CA SER A 755 46.25 -14.77 23.22
C SER A 755 46.83 -13.42 23.66
N VAL A 756 46.03 -12.62 24.36
CA VAL A 756 46.56 -11.50 25.14
C VAL A 756 47.12 -12.11 26.41
N ASP A 757 48.42 -11.93 26.65
CA ASP A 757 49.11 -12.41 27.85
C ASP A 757 48.36 -12.02 29.13
N ALA A 758 47.82 -13.02 29.84
CA ALA A 758 47.13 -12.84 31.11
C ALA A 758 48.05 -12.43 32.29
N ASN A 759 49.32 -12.07 32.01
CA ASN A 759 50.35 -11.78 33.02
C ASN A 759 50.82 -10.32 33.07
N ARG A 760 50.08 -9.37 32.46
CA ARG A 760 50.32 -7.91 32.62
C ARG A 760 49.05 -7.11 32.88
N LEU A 761 48.34 -7.42 33.98
CA LEU A 761 47.39 -6.47 34.61
C LEU A 761 47.16 -6.77 36.11
N LEU A 762 48.22 -7.16 36.83
CA LEU A 762 48.23 -7.33 38.29
C LEU A 762 48.79 -6.08 39.02
N THR A 763 48.36 -4.89 38.61
CA THR A 763 48.47 -3.67 39.43
C THR A 763 47.49 -2.60 38.92
N ILE A 764 46.45 -2.35 39.71
CA ILE A 764 45.83 -1.06 40.08
C ILE A 764 44.52 -1.44 40.80
N SER A 765 44.67 -1.83 42.06
CA SER A 765 43.56 -1.88 43.00
C SER A 765 43.24 -0.45 43.47
N HIS A 766 41.95 -0.18 43.67
CA HIS A 766 41.39 0.98 44.36
C HIS A 766 41.86 2.40 43.94
N LEU A 767 40.96 3.18 43.34
CA LEU A 767 40.40 4.38 44.00
C LEU A 767 39.22 5.02 43.21
N ASN A 768 38.36 5.71 43.96
CA ASN A 768 37.51 6.84 43.53
C ASN A 768 36.29 6.61 42.62
N VAL A 769 35.23 6.06 43.22
CA VAL A 769 33.89 6.62 43.06
C VAL A 769 33.81 7.97 43.80
N LYS A 770 33.97 9.10 43.10
CA LYS A 770 33.43 10.45 43.39
C LYS A 770 34.19 11.54 42.60
N MET A 771 33.56 12.08 41.56
CA MET A 771 33.52 13.52 41.20
C MET A 771 32.94 13.71 39.79
N LEU A 772 31.67 14.09 39.69
CA LEU A 772 31.09 14.60 38.44
C LEU A 772 29.99 15.64 38.67
N LEU A 773 30.21 16.53 39.65
CA LEU A 773 29.40 17.73 39.89
C LEU A 773 30.27 18.89 40.40
N SER A 774 31.08 19.49 39.52
CA SER A 774 31.37 20.94 39.56
C SER A 774 32.12 21.43 38.31
N SER A 775 31.98 22.73 38.04
CA SER A 775 32.83 23.56 37.16
C SER A 775 33.11 23.10 35.72
N ARG A 776 32.31 23.61 34.78
CA ARG A 776 32.87 24.31 33.60
C ARG A 776 32.09 25.60 33.32
N ASN A 777 32.62 26.71 33.83
CA ASN A 777 32.26 28.05 33.39
C ASN A 777 33.56 28.89 33.35
N ASN A 778 33.69 29.78 32.35
CA ASN A 778 34.92 30.51 31.95
C ASN A 778 36.06 29.62 31.41
N LYS A 779 36.59 29.80 30.19
CA LYS A 779 37.00 31.04 29.50
C LYS A 779 36.99 30.88 27.97
N MET A 780 36.47 31.87 27.24
CA MET A 780 37.28 32.68 26.32
C MET A 780 36.53 33.94 25.83
N ARG A 781 37.19 35.10 25.95
CA ARG A 781 37.02 36.28 25.07
C ARG A 781 37.78 35.95 23.75
N SER A 782 37.62 36.58 22.59
CA SER A 782 37.17 37.95 22.24
C SER A 782 36.75 38.05 20.76
N ASN A 783 36.25 39.24 20.36
CA ASN A 783 35.92 39.77 19.01
C ASN A 783 34.40 39.81 18.74
N ILE A 784 33.66 40.82 19.21
CA ILE A 784 33.57 42.22 18.73
C ILE A 784 32.84 42.34 17.38
N GLY A 785 31.57 42.77 17.46
CA GLY A 785 30.70 43.23 16.37
C GLY A 785 29.43 43.86 16.96
N ARG A 786 29.25 45.18 16.81
CA ARG A 786 28.14 45.98 17.40
C ARG A 786 26.85 45.78 16.57
N ASN A 787 25.60 45.91 17.03
CA ASN A 787 24.91 46.93 17.86
C ASN A 787 23.73 46.27 18.65
N GLN A 788 23.48 46.57 19.94
CA GLN A 788 22.51 47.56 20.48
C GLN A 788 21.04 47.42 20.00
N ARG A 789 19.98 47.48 20.84
CA ARG A 789 19.84 47.94 22.27
C ARG A 789 18.47 47.53 22.91
N LEU A 790 18.42 47.52 24.25
CA LEU A 790 17.22 47.65 25.15
C LEU A 790 16.18 46.49 25.18
N SER A 791 15.51 46.13 26.29
CA SER A 791 15.58 46.56 27.72
C SER A 791 14.95 45.51 28.68
N LYS A 792 15.45 45.42 29.93
CA LYS A 792 14.82 44.72 31.09
C LYS A 792 14.12 45.73 32.02
N PRO A 793 13.14 45.30 32.84
CA PRO A 793 13.33 45.04 34.30
C PRO A 793 12.69 43.69 34.73
N ILE A 794 12.62 43.19 35.98
CA ILE A 794 13.45 43.21 37.22
C ILE A 794 13.14 41.90 38.03
N LEU A 795 13.82 41.61 39.14
CA LEU A 795 13.62 40.41 39.99
C LEU A 795 12.65 40.63 41.18
N SER A 796 12.10 39.53 41.75
CA SER A 796 12.38 39.17 43.16
C SER A 796 12.15 37.67 43.44
N LYS A 797 12.68 37.14 44.56
CA LYS A 797 12.65 35.73 44.99
C LYS A 797 11.86 35.56 46.30
N LYS A 798 11.23 34.39 46.52
CA LYS A 798 11.13 33.78 47.86
C LYS A 798 10.85 32.26 47.81
N ASN A 799 11.67 31.49 48.55
CA ASN A 799 11.49 30.17 49.19
C ASN A 799 10.73 29.06 48.40
N MET A 800 11.27 27.88 48.05
CA MET A 800 12.25 26.98 48.69
C MET A 800 11.79 26.36 50.04
N ARG A 801 11.04 25.25 49.96
CA ARG A 801 10.92 24.10 50.90
C ARG A 801 10.03 23.02 50.25
N THR A 802 10.12 21.75 50.68
CA THR A 802 9.21 20.63 50.33
C THR A 802 9.43 20.07 48.88
N ILE A 803 9.79 18.82 48.58
CA ILE A 803 10.10 17.57 49.33
C ILE A 803 11.26 16.83 48.64
N ILE A 804 12.19 16.25 49.42
CA ILE A 804 13.02 15.10 49.01
C ILE A 804 12.87 14.04 50.10
N LYS A 805 12.18 12.93 49.78
CA LYS A 805 12.12 11.65 50.50
C LYS A 805 11.26 10.68 49.67
N PHE A 806 11.55 9.37 49.77
CA PHE A 806 11.05 8.26 48.93
C PHE A 806 11.59 8.30 47.47
N LEU A 807 12.10 7.21 46.87
CA LEU A 807 12.40 5.84 47.35
C LEU A 807 13.57 5.26 46.53
N MET A 808 14.51 4.57 47.19
CA MET A 808 15.51 3.66 46.59
C MET A 808 15.99 2.72 47.69
N HIS A 809 15.46 1.49 47.74
CA HIS A 809 16.04 0.30 48.41
C HIS A 809 15.00 -0.84 48.46
N LYS A 810 15.23 -1.94 47.73
CA LYS A 810 15.71 -3.21 48.31
C LYS A 810 15.86 -4.32 47.25
N THR A 811 16.83 -5.17 47.49
CA THR A 811 17.17 -6.41 46.76
C THR A 811 16.31 -7.60 47.22
N PHE A 812 16.30 -8.67 46.40
CA PHE A 812 15.80 -10.01 46.76
C PHE A 812 16.55 -10.63 47.96
N PRO A 813 15.96 -11.67 48.59
CA PRO A 813 16.51 -13.02 48.41
C PRO A 813 15.46 -14.15 48.28
N SER A 814 15.94 -15.36 48.02
CA SER A 814 15.20 -16.61 47.79
C SER A 814 14.98 -17.46 49.06
N ALA A 815 13.89 -18.24 49.12
CA ALA A 815 13.82 -19.58 49.76
C ALA A 815 12.51 -20.33 49.44
N MET A 816 12.51 -21.66 49.56
CA MET A 816 11.37 -22.58 49.30
C MET A 816 10.27 -22.55 50.39
N LEU A 817 9.03 -22.95 50.04
CA LEU A 817 8.29 -24.09 50.65
C LEU A 817 6.84 -24.27 50.10
N ARG A 818 6.56 -25.49 49.57
CA ARG A 818 5.29 -26.26 49.54
C ARG A 818 3.95 -25.68 49.02
N HIS A 819 3.38 -26.44 48.07
CA HIS A 819 1.95 -26.64 47.70
C HIS A 819 0.99 -26.95 48.88
N PRO A 820 -0.37 -27.07 48.73
CA PRO A 820 -1.20 -27.11 47.49
C PRO A 820 -2.56 -26.33 47.48
N ASN A 821 -3.22 -26.35 46.29
CA ASN A 821 -4.67 -26.51 46.04
C ASN A 821 -5.71 -25.36 46.14
N ARG A 822 -6.64 -25.42 45.14
CA ARG A 822 -7.95 -24.74 44.97
C ARG A 822 -7.88 -23.23 44.65
N SER A 823 -8.68 -22.70 43.72
CA SER A 823 -9.81 -23.26 42.93
C SER A 823 -9.83 -22.69 41.52
#